data_AF-A0A1S9D2S0-F1
#
_entry.id   AF-A0A1S9D2S0-F1
#
_cell.length_a   1.000
_cell.length_b   1.000
_cell.length_c   1.000
_cell.angle_alpha   90.00
_cell.angle_beta   90.00
_cell.angle_gamma   90.00
#
_symmetry.space_group_name_H-M   'P 1'
#
loop_
_entity.id
_entity.type
_entity.pdbx_description
1 polymer ?
#
loop_
_entity_poly.entity_id
_entity_poly.type
_entity_poly.pdbx_seq_one_letter_code
_entity_poly.pdbx_strand_id
1 'polypeptide(L)'
;MKDLGRPASISGQDRLLSFLTTQFDHVSQAYGLCDELLRHKTYSKCLCLKLLTAAQQRTGTAWNIRRLAVLMLEHQILKIHPENLDDFDFLLTRLNLKEAAGLNAGMVSSVLKEGYSTTDLRQFVPEFRRRLQRLNRIHAKIRGRRTSDAGLHDFIDLSRRDCKLSLARYLFTADEVVDEILSQLLVTDGAKDLDTSQPSFVEAEVERAISRLPDFEACILKKLCASSRIYWVSEVTSSEINSLVEYPLTTVVLTIKPPGSDIEFEIKRAGRKGPLGLTVVYARDGYEVAPSHRLDGGNMQWLLRHEAKAAAELSLIYRLVHATEAPIANYISRSTIYSIPAGGAQVQTLTYFTEPRVFEEGFREMRQAMADGVAAFKAEGYAKLPDLPGDLGLTAQFIAVVSPAQAFLTGTSSFRLDKLAVYLSSEGPRLHFEEGLGIAYSRHDARRLADAIIEEVLGVYQPPDVTYQSHKQYLAAAFCLPENRARADGIYLSLLQEIGRLWGTLLAVRGHSRGESFVARNVGLKSFWDAGQWQVKIIFMDHDAVVIPGPQDREFYAHDALHGMTLDETYIWGRSGSTLGTVGHLRGIYRTSDSVYQQGQKLARIALKKAYKKTQHKLSSDPRLRALFDQIFVERLLDWDTLVRGYLRIKPNTAASSEWKHKKRKMMLAEKAYEGYEFDAYMEAIENNRAFLERHSFLFDVGSEKLASPEHG
;
A
#
# COMPACT_ATOMS: atom_id res chain seq x y z
N MET A 1 -11.62 40.86 -54.02
CA MET A 1 -11.38 39.83 -52.98
C MET A 1 -11.84 40.40 -51.65
N LYS A 2 -12.80 39.72 -51.02
CA LYS A 2 -13.47 40.15 -49.80
C LYS A 2 -12.50 40.16 -48.62
N ASP A 3 -12.56 41.25 -47.87
CA ASP A 3 -11.94 41.47 -46.58
C ASP A 3 -12.54 40.46 -45.58
N LEU A 4 -11.86 39.34 -45.35
CA LEU A 4 -12.21 38.39 -44.31
C LEU A 4 -11.79 39.01 -42.97
N GLY A 5 -12.76 39.67 -42.32
CA GLY A 5 -12.58 40.33 -41.04
C GLY A 5 -11.82 39.47 -40.04
N ARG A 6 -10.79 40.05 -39.43
CA ARG A 6 -10.04 39.44 -38.32
C ARG A 6 -11.05 38.94 -37.26
N PRO A 7 -10.96 37.68 -36.80
CA PRO A 7 -11.77 37.20 -35.69
C PRO A 7 -11.62 38.16 -34.52
N ALA A 8 -12.75 38.62 -33.96
CA ALA A 8 -12.75 39.44 -32.76
C ALA A 8 -11.94 38.72 -31.67
N SER A 9 -10.91 39.40 -31.15
CA SER A 9 -10.09 38.92 -30.06
C SER A 9 -10.99 38.64 -28.85
N ILE A 10 -11.28 37.36 -28.58
CA ILE A 10 -11.99 36.92 -27.38
C ILE A 10 -11.29 37.53 -26.16
N SER A 11 -12.05 38.24 -25.32
CA SER A 11 -11.45 38.87 -24.14
C SER A 11 -10.88 37.79 -23.22
N GLY A 12 -9.82 38.11 -22.47
CA GLY A 12 -9.25 37.14 -21.51
C GLY A 12 -10.26 36.65 -20.46
N GLN A 13 -11.30 37.45 -20.20
CA GLN A 13 -12.40 37.10 -19.29
C GLN A 13 -13.33 36.04 -19.90
N ASP A 14 -13.75 36.23 -21.16
CA ASP A 14 -14.63 35.29 -21.86
C ASP A 14 -13.94 33.93 -22.04
N ARG A 15 -12.63 33.95 -22.33
CA ARG A 15 -11.81 32.73 -22.41
C ARG A 15 -11.79 31.95 -21.09
N LEU A 16 -11.54 32.62 -19.97
CA LEU A 16 -11.51 31.98 -18.65
C LEU A 16 -12.90 31.45 -18.26
N LEU A 17 -13.95 32.22 -18.50
CA LEU A 17 -15.32 31.83 -18.17
C LEU A 17 -15.77 30.60 -18.98
N SER A 18 -15.52 30.61 -20.30
CA SER A 18 -15.80 29.48 -21.18
C SER A 18 -15.08 28.22 -20.71
N PHE A 19 -13.80 28.34 -20.34
CA PHE A 19 -13.02 27.24 -19.82
C PHE A 19 -13.61 26.68 -18.51
N LEU A 20 -13.91 27.52 -17.53
CA LEU A 20 -14.45 27.09 -16.22
C LEU A 20 -15.85 26.51 -16.29
N THR A 21 -16.66 26.92 -17.27
CA THR A 21 -18.01 26.38 -17.51
C THR A 21 -17.99 24.88 -17.81
N THR A 22 -16.87 24.37 -18.35
CA THR A 22 -16.70 22.93 -18.61
C THR A 22 -16.19 22.15 -17.40
N GLN A 23 -15.74 22.83 -16.34
CA GLN A 23 -14.99 22.22 -15.24
C GLN A 23 -15.72 22.23 -13.88
N PHE A 24 -16.70 23.13 -13.72
CA PHE A 24 -17.42 23.35 -12.47
C PHE A 24 -18.90 23.65 -12.71
N ASP A 25 -19.78 23.08 -11.88
CA ASP A 25 -21.20 23.46 -11.89
C ASP A 25 -21.42 24.88 -11.32
N HIS A 26 -20.60 25.30 -10.36
CA HIS A 26 -20.65 26.62 -9.72
C HIS A 26 -19.67 27.61 -10.35
N VAL A 27 -19.85 27.87 -11.65
CA VAL A 27 -18.92 28.63 -12.50
C VAL A 27 -18.60 30.02 -11.94
N SER A 28 -19.58 30.74 -11.39
CA SER A 28 -19.39 32.12 -10.90
C SER A 28 -18.40 32.20 -9.72
N GLN A 29 -18.49 31.27 -8.77
CA GLN A 29 -17.57 31.19 -7.64
C GLN A 29 -16.16 30.80 -8.10
N ALA A 30 -16.06 29.77 -8.96
CA ALA A 30 -14.78 29.35 -9.54
C ALA A 30 -14.11 30.49 -10.32
N TYR A 31 -14.89 31.22 -11.12
CA TYR A 31 -14.43 32.36 -11.91
C TYR A 31 -13.89 33.48 -11.01
N GLY A 32 -14.63 33.85 -9.96
CA GLY A 32 -14.19 34.89 -9.02
C GLY A 32 -12.84 34.58 -8.38
N LEU A 33 -12.65 33.34 -7.91
CA LEU A 33 -11.39 32.90 -7.31
C LEU A 33 -10.24 32.85 -8.35
N CYS A 34 -10.49 32.28 -9.53
CA CYS A 34 -9.48 32.19 -10.59
C CYS A 34 -9.06 33.57 -11.11
N ASP A 35 -10.01 34.45 -11.43
CA ASP A 35 -9.69 35.79 -11.93
C ASP A 35 -8.90 36.60 -10.88
N GLU A 36 -9.28 36.53 -9.60
CA GLU A 36 -8.53 37.18 -8.53
C GLU A 36 -7.12 36.61 -8.39
N LEU A 37 -6.97 35.27 -8.37
CA LEU A 37 -5.65 34.61 -8.33
C LEU A 37 -4.75 35.08 -9.48
N LEU A 38 -5.28 35.10 -10.70
CA LEU A 38 -4.51 35.42 -11.91
C LEU A 38 -4.15 36.92 -12.01
N ARG A 39 -4.83 37.80 -11.25
CA ARG A 39 -4.44 39.22 -11.10
C ARG A 39 -3.23 39.39 -10.18
N HIS A 40 -3.04 38.52 -9.20
CA HIS A 40 -1.95 38.64 -8.20
C HIS A 40 -0.68 37.87 -8.59
N LYS A 41 0.34 38.61 -9.05
CA LYS A 41 1.68 38.04 -9.35
C LYS A 41 2.51 37.74 -8.11
N THR A 42 2.37 38.55 -7.07
CA THR A 42 3.04 38.40 -5.77
C THR A 42 2.08 37.84 -4.72
N TYR A 43 2.60 37.50 -3.55
CA TYR A 43 1.78 37.14 -2.39
C TYR A 43 0.78 38.26 -2.06
N SER A 44 -0.44 37.87 -1.70
CA SER A 44 -1.51 38.76 -1.25
C SER A 44 -2.18 38.21 0.00
N LYS A 45 -1.99 38.88 1.14
CA LYS A 45 -2.60 38.52 2.42
C LYS A 45 -4.14 38.55 2.37
N CYS A 46 -4.72 39.52 1.65
CA CYS A 46 -6.17 39.64 1.46
C CYS A 46 -6.74 38.45 0.67
N LEU A 47 -6.08 38.06 -0.42
CA LEU A 47 -6.47 36.88 -1.19
C LEU A 47 -6.35 35.61 -0.35
N CYS A 48 -5.28 35.45 0.44
CA CYS A 48 -5.13 34.30 1.31
C CYS A 48 -6.28 34.17 2.32
N LEU A 49 -6.74 35.28 2.92
CA LEU A 49 -7.90 35.29 3.81
C LEU A 49 -9.19 34.84 3.10
N LYS A 50 -9.42 35.30 1.87
CA LYS A 50 -10.57 34.85 1.06
C LYS A 50 -10.49 33.35 0.75
N LEU A 51 -9.31 32.85 0.38
CA LEU A 51 -9.09 31.43 0.08
C LEU A 51 -9.27 30.55 1.31
N LEU A 52 -8.75 30.97 2.48
CA LEU A 52 -9.01 30.31 3.76
C LEU A 52 -10.51 30.22 4.05
N THR A 53 -11.22 31.34 3.90
CA THR A 53 -12.67 31.40 4.12
C THR A 53 -13.40 30.45 3.17
N ALA A 54 -13.09 30.49 1.87
CA ALA A 54 -13.71 29.63 0.87
C ALA A 54 -13.43 28.14 1.13
N ALA A 55 -12.21 27.77 1.54
CA ALA A 55 -11.85 26.39 1.86
C ALA A 55 -12.53 25.86 3.14
N GLN A 56 -12.72 26.71 4.14
CA GLN A 56 -13.33 26.34 5.44
C GLN A 56 -14.87 26.40 5.43
N GLN A 57 -15.48 27.12 4.49
CA GLN A 57 -16.93 27.32 4.42
C GLN A 57 -17.65 26.02 4.01
N ARG A 58 -18.26 25.35 4.99
CA ARG A 58 -18.98 24.07 4.79
C ARG A 58 -20.33 24.23 4.09
N THR A 59 -21.01 25.35 4.33
CA THR A 59 -22.35 25.63 3.80
C THR A 59 -22.28 26.67 2.67
N GLY A 60 -22.80 26.33 1.49
CA GLY A 60 -22.92 27.25 0.35
C GLY A 60 -21.70 27.29 -0.60
N THR A 61 -20.65 26.52 -0.30
CA THR A 61 -19.48 26.33 -1.19
C THR A 61 -19.33 24.85 -1.49
N ALA A 62 -19.39 24.48 -2.77
CA ALA A 62 -19.25 23.10 -3.19
C ALA A 62 -17.84 22.53 -2.94
N TRP A 63 -17.75 21.22 -2.69
CA TRP A 63 -16.50 20.52 -2.38
C TRP A 63 -15.38 20.81 -3.40
N ASN A 64 -15.71 20.76 -4.70
CA ASN A 64 -14.75 21.08 -5.78
C ASN A 64 -14.21 22.52 -5.72
N ILE A 65 -15.02 23.51 -5.33
CA ILE A 65 -14.58 24.90 -5.14
C ILE A 65 -13.66 25.02 -3.92
N ARG A 66 -13.98 24.32 -2.82
CA ARG A 66 -13.14 24.29 -1.62
C ARG A 66 -11.76 23.71 -1.94
N ARG A 67 -11.71 22.57 -2.63
CA ARG A 67 -10.44 21.96 -3.09
C ARG A 67 -9.61 22.89 -3.97
N LEU A 68 -10.26 23.60 -4.91
CA LEU A 68 -9.59 24.61 -5.74
C LEU A 68 -9.00 25.72 -4.86
N ALA A 69 -9.75 26.23 -3.89
CA ALA A 69 -9.28 27.27 -2.97
C ALA A 69 -8.07 26.81 -2.14
N VAL A 70 -8.02 25.54 -1.72
CA VAL A 70 -6.85 24.95 -1.04
C VAL A 70 -5.60 25.02 -1.92
N LEU A 71 -5.67 24.56 -3.17
CA LEU A 71 -4.52 24.57 -4.09
C LEU A 71 -4.07 26.00 -4.44
N MET A 72 -5.02 26.93 -4.56
CA MET A 72 -4.74 28.36 -4.75
C MET A 72 -4.04 28.97 -3.53
N LEU A 73 -4.41 28.55 -2.32
CA LEU A 73 -3.76 29.00 -1.09
C LEU A 73 -2.31 28.50 -1.07
N GLU A 74 -2.07 27.22 -1.35
CA GLU A 74 -0.72 26.67 -1.48
C GLU A 74 0.15 27.48 -2.45
N HIS A 75 -0.41 27.82 -3.62
CA HIS A 75 0.28 28.67 -4.59
C HIS A 75 0.63 30.06 -4.05
N GLN A 76 -0.25 30.69 -3.26
CA GLN A 76 0.03 32.00 -2.64
C GLN A 76 1.09 31.89 -1.55
N ILE A 77 1.06 30.84 -0.72
CA ILE A 77 2.06 30.61 0.34
C ILE A 77 3.46 30.45 -0.28
N LEU A 78 3.57 29.75 -1.41
CA LEU A 78 4.84 29.56 -2.09
C LEU A 78 5.47 30.88 -2.60
N LYS A 79 4.67 31.94 -2.77
CA LYS A 79 5.15 33.29 -3.14
C LYS A 79 5.73 34.09 -1.97
N ILE A 80 5.51 33.66 -0.72
CA ILE A 80 6.09 34.32 0.45
C ILE A 80 7.61 34.09 0.45
N HIS A 81 8.38 35.12 0.73
CA HIS A 81 9.82 34.99 0.88
C HIS A 81 10.14 34.11 2.11
N PRO A 82 11.06 33.12 2.04
CA PRO A 82 11.35 32.22 3.16
C PRO A 82 11.69 32.92 4.48
N GLU A 83 12.34 34.08 4.41
CA GLU A 83 12.72 34.89 5.58
C GLU A 83 11.61 35.81 6.11
N ASN A 84 10.46 35.91 5.42
CA ASN A 84 9.34 36.73 5.88
C ASN A 84 8.50 35.95 6.90
N LEU A 85 9.05 35.84 8.12
CA LEU A 85 8.46 35.06 9.20
C LEU A 85 7.14 35.63 9.70
N ASP A 86 6.87 36.93 9.53
CA ASP A 86 5.61 37.55 9.97
C ASP A 86 4.40 37.07 9.14
N ASP A 87 4.57 36.93 7.82
CA ASP A 87 3.52 36.37 6.97
C ASP A 87 3.33 34.87 7.21
N PHE A 88 4.40 34.13 7.50
CA PHE A 88 4.29 32.73 7.93
C PHE A 88 3.62 32.60 9.28
N ASP A 89 3.98 33.42 10.27
CA ASP A 89 3.35 33.45 11.59
C ASP A 89 1.84 33.66 11.47
N PHE A 90 1.44 34.67 10.70
CA PHE A 90 0.03 34.95 10.43
C PHE A 90 -0.69 33.74 9.83
N LEU A 91 -0.14 33.14 8.78
CA LEU A 91 -0.80 32.03 8.08
C LEU A 91 -0.84 30.75 8.91
N LEU A 92 0.27 30.38 9.54
CA LEU A 92 0.37 29.17 10.34
C LEU A 92 -0.52 29.27 11.59
N THR A 93 -0.69 30.46 12.16
CA THR A 93 -1.70 30.71 13.20
C THR A 93 -3.12 30.48 12.67
N ARG A 94 -3.45 30.96 11.47
CA ARG A 94 -4.78 30.77 10.85
C ARG A 94 -5.08 29.32 10.48
N LEU A 95 -4.05 28.53 10.20
CA LEU A 95 -4.14 27.09 9.97
C LEU A 95 -4.16 26.27 11.28
N ASN A 96 -4.12 26.92 12.44
CA ASN A 96 -4.01 26.28 13.76
C ASN A 96 -2.77 25.37 13.89
N LEU A 97 -1.68 25.74 13.21
CA LEU A 97 -0.41 25.03 13.28
C LEU A 97 0.51 25.59 14.38
N LYS A 98 0.12 26.68 15.03
CA LYS A 98 0.85 27.30 16.14
C LYS A 98 0.08 27.21 17.45
N GLU A 99 0.81 27.10 18.55
CA GLU A 99 0.21 27.14 19.89
C GLU A 99 -0.36 28.52 20.24
N ALA A 100 0.28 29.58 19.72
CA ALA A 100 -0.15 30.97 19.84
C ALA A 100 0.40 31.79 18.66
N ALA A 101 -0.12 33.00 18.47
CA ALA A 101 0.45 33.96 17.52
C ALA A 101 1.79 34.53 18.01
N GLY A 102 2.65 34.95 17.08
CA GLY A 102 3.92 35.62 17.36
C GLY A 102 5.15 34.75 17.10
N LEU A 103 6.25 35.37 16.69
CA LEU A 103 7.46 34.70 16.19
C LEU A 103 8.14 33.74 17.20
N ASN A 104 7.91 33.96 18.50
CA ASN A 104 8.48 33.13 19.56
C ASN A 104 7.61 31.90 19.92
N ALA A 105 6.35 31.88 19.46
CA ALA A 105 5.48 30.73 19.68
C ALA A 105 5.89 29.59 18.73
N GLY A 106 6.01 28.39 19.28
CA GLY A 106 6.31 27.18 18.52
C GLY A 106 5.13 26.67 17.70
N MET A 107 5.42 25.69 16.86
CA MET A 107 4.41 24.88 16.18
C MET A 107 3.79 23.89 17.16
N VAL A 108 2.53 23.51 16.93
CA VAL A 108 1.87 22.46 17.70
C VAL A 108 2.64 21.14 17.56
N SER A 109 2.77 20.38 18.65
CA SER A 109 3.58 19.14 18.66
C SER A 109 3.05 18.04 17.72
N SER A 110 1.77 18.09 17.34
CA SER A 110 1.16 17.13 16.42
C SER A 110 1.81 17.12 15.02
N VAL A 111 2.45 18.22 14.60
CA VAL A 111 3.15 18.27 13.30
C VAL A 111 4.30 17.25 13.22
N LEU A 112 4.87 16.83 14.35
CA LEU A 112 5.90 15.79 14.36
C LEU A 112 5.36 14.43 13.91
N LYS A 113 4.09 14.11 14.23
CA LYS A 113 3.43 12.89 13.72
C LYS A 113 3.16 12.95 12.22
N GLU A 114 3.13 14.16 11.66
CA GLU A 114 2.94 14.40 10.23
C GLU A 114 4.24 14.30 9.43
N GLY A 115 5.38 14.03 10.08
CA GLY A 115 6.70 13.84 9.47
C GLY A 115 7.60 15.08 9.45
N TYR A 116 7.20 16.18 10.08
CA TYR A 116 8.08 17.33 10.30
C TYR A 116 9.15 16.99 11.35
N SER A 117 10.35 17.56 11.22
CA SER A 117 11.46 17.26 12.12
C SER A 117 11.55 18.19 13.34
N THR A 118 10.79 19.29 13.34
CA THR A 118 10.95 20.40 14.28
C THR A 118 9.62 21.11 14.55
N THR A 119 9.51 21.71 15.75
CA THR A 119 8.44 22.63 16.13
C THR A 119 8.91 24.09 16.20
N ASP A 120 10.18 24.36 15.91
CA ASP A 120 10.70 25.73 15.81
C ASP A 120 10.21 26.40 14.52
N LEU A 121 9.63 27.60 14.61
CA LEU A 121 9.06 28.31 13.46
C LEU A 121 10.08 28.50 12.32
N ARG A 122 11.31 28.92 12.64
CA ARG A 122 12.33 29.26 11.63
C ARG A 122 12.78 28.02 10.87
N GLN A 123 12.93 26.89 11.57
CA GLN A 123 13.29 25.62 10.96
C GLN A 123 12.11 24.92 10.27
N PHE A 124 10.89 25.11 10.78
CA PHE A 124 9.66 24.54 10.22
C PHE A 124 9.30 25.16 8.86
N VAL A 125 9.44 26.49 8.70
CA VAL A 125 9.05 27.17 7.45
C VAL A 125 9.71 26.57 6.20
N PRO A 126 11.03 26.31 6.16
CA PRO A 126 11.66 25.60 5.05
C PRO A 126 11.06 24.21 4.78
N GLU A 127 10.78 23.42 5.82
CA GLU A 127 10.15 22.10 5.68
C GLU A 127 8.74 22.21 5.11
N PHE A 128 7.92 23.09 5.66
CA PHE A 128 6.56 23.35 5.21
C PHE A 128 6.54 23.77 3.73
N ARG A 129 7.42 24.70 3.34
CA ARG A 129 7.59 25.10 1.94
C ARG A 129 8.00 23.91 1.08
N ARG A 130 9.00 23.12 1.48
CA ARG A 130 9.43 21.92 0.73
C ARG A 130 8.30 20.92 0.54
N ARG A 131 7.43 20.74 1.54
CA ARG A 131 6.24 19.87 1.44
C ARG A 131 5.33 20.34 0.29
N LEU A 132 4.95 21.62 0.29
CA LEU A 132 4.11 22.23 -0.75
C LEU A 132 4.79 22.24 -2.14
N GLN A 133 6.11 22.44 -2.17
CA GLN A 133 6.90 22.51 -3.40
C GLN A 133 6.94 21.19 -4.19
N ARG A 134 6.47 20.07 -3.62
CA ARG A 134 6.29 18.81 -4.36
C ARG A 134 5.52 19.00 -5.66
N LEU A 135 4.56 19.92 -5.66
CA LEU A 135 3.70 20.23 -6.81
C LEU A 135 4.19 21.45 -7.61
N ASN A 136 5.46 21.86 -7.46
CA ASN A 136 6.02 23.02 -8.18
C ASN A 136 5.87 22.92 -9.70
N ARG A 137 5.90 21.70 -10.26
CA ARG A 137 5.63 21.47 -11.69
C ARG A 137 4.27 22.02 -12.15
N ILE A 138 3.31 22.12 -11.24
CA ILE A 138 1.98 22.70 -11.49
C ILE A 138 1.96 24.18 -11.09
N HIS A 139 2.43 24.53 -9.88
CA HIS A 139 2.43 25.93 -9.44
C HIS A 139 3.21 26.87 -10.36
N ALA A 140 4.34 26.42 -10.94
CA ALA A 140 5.17 27.22 -11.84
C ALA A 140 4.51 27.52 -13.20
N LYS A 141 3.42 26.81 -13.55
CA LYS A 141 2.63 27.07 -14.76
C LYS A 141 1.65 28.23 -14.58
N ILE A 142 1.33 28.60 -13.34
CA ILE A 142 0.44 29.72 -13.02
C ILE A 142 1.25 31.03 -13.03
N ARG A 143 1.13 31.78 -14.14
CA ARG A 143 1.89 33.00 -14.45
C ARG A 143 1.00 34.24 -14.51
N GLY A 144 0.04 34.33 -13.58
CA GLY A 144 -0.99 35.37 -13.57
C GLY A 144 -1.82 35.34 -14.86
N ARG A 145 -2.21 36.50 -15.40
CA ARG A 145 -2.96 36.60 -16.67
C ARG A 145 -2.27 36.00 -17.91
N ARG A 146 -0.99 35.62 -17.82
CA ARG A 146 -0.26 34.91 -18.89
C ARG A 146 -0.29 33.38 -18.75
N THR A 147 -1.05 32.85 -17.79
CA THR A 147 -1.25 31.41 -17.64
C THR A 147 -1.90 30.85 -18.90
N SER A 148 -1.34 29.76 -19.44
CA SER A 148 -1.90 29.06 -20.59
C SER A 148 -3.10 28.20 -20.19
N ASP A 149 -3.97 27.85 -21.13
CA ASP A 149 -5.13 26.97 -20.83
C ASP A 149 -4.68 25.61 -20.33
N ALA A 150 -3.62 25.03 -20.92
CA ALA A 150 -3.04 23.78 -20.46
C ALA A 150 -2.48 23.88 -19.02
N GLY A 151 -1.88 25.02 -18.66
CA GLY A 151 -1.39 25.26 -17.30
C GLY A 151 -2.53 25.40 -16.29
N LEU A 152 -3.63 26.06 -16.68
CA LEU A 152 -4.82 26.17 -15.85
C LEU A 152 -5.57 24.84 -15.73
N HIS A 153 -5.63 24.05 -16.81
CA HIS A 153 -6.21 22.72 -16.82
C HIS A 153 -5.45 21.77 -15.88
N ASP A 154 -4.12 21.71 -15.98
CA ASP A 154 -3.30 20.92 -15.06
C ASP A 154 -3.54 21.31 -13.58
N PHE A 155 -3.76 22.61 -13.32
CA PHE A 155 -4.01 23.13 -11.98
C PHE A 155 -5.39 22.71 -11.44
N ILE A 156 -6.44 22.81 -12.26
CA ILE A 156 -7.79 22.37 -11.88
C ILE A 156 -7.83 20.85 -11.71
N ASP A 157 -7.22 20.09 -12.62
CA ASP A 157 -7.16 18.63 -12.50
C ASP A 157 -6.47 18.20 -11.20
N LEU A 158 -5.36 18.85 -10.83
CA LEU A 158 -4.69 18.58 -9.56
C LEU A 158 -5.60 18.89 -8.37
N SER A 159 -6.43 19.93 -8.45
CA SER A 159 -7.37 20.26 -7.37
C SER A 159 -8.41 19.16 -7.10
N ARG A 160 -8.61 18.22 -8.02
CA ARG A 160 -9.52 17.08 -7.80
C ARG A 160 -8.89 15.92 -7.02
N ARG A 161 -7.58 15.99 -6.72
CA ARG A 161 -6.80 14.94 -6.05
C ARG A 161 -6.56 15.32 -4.60
N ASP A 162 -7.56 15.06 -3.76
CA ASP A 162 -7.61 15.47 -2.37
C ASP A 162 -6.31 15.20 -1.59
N CYS A 163 -5.74 13.99 -1.73
CA CYS A 163 -4.51 13.61 -1.03
C CYS A 163 -3.26 14.40 -1.45
N LYS A 164 -3.29 15.08 -2.60
CA LYS A 164 -2.20 15.93 -3.08
C LYS A 164 -2.28 17.35 -2.53
N LEU A 165 -3.42 17.76 -1.97
CA LEU A 165 -3.66 19.09 -1.41
C LEU A 165 -3.17 19.13 0.04
N SER A 166 -1.87 19.35 0.23
CA SER A 166 -1.20 19.32 1.54
C SER A 166 -1.91 20.12 2.63
N LEU A 167 -2.50 21.28 2.30
CA LEU A 167 -3.22 22.12 3.28
C LEU A 167 -4.65 21.66 3.57
N ALA A 168 -5.23 20.74 2.78
CA ALA A 168 -6.60 20.31 2.96
C ALA A 168 -6.83 19.69 4.35
N ARG A 169 -5.82 19.00 4.90
CA ARG A 169 -5.89 18.40 6.25
C ARG A 169 -6.05 19.41 7.40
N TYR A 170 -5.73 20.68 7.17
CA TYR A 170 -5.89 21.76 8.17
C TYR A 170 -7.13 22.61 7.92
N LEU A 171 -7.75 22.46 6.75
CA LEU A 171 -8.87 23.27 6.29
C LEU A 171 -10.17 22.47 6.29
N PHE A 172 -10.06 21.15 6.17
CA PHE A 172 -11.17 20.22 6.26
C PHE A 172 -11.23 19.55 7.62
N THR A 173 -12.42 19.18 8.04
CA THR A 173 -12.64 18.40 9.26
C THR A 173 -12.80 16.93 8.97
N ALA A 174 -12.45 16.07 9.93
CA ALA A 174 -12.59 14.63 9.76
C ALA A 174 -14.06 14.23 9.49
N ASP A 175 -15.04 14.92 10.09
CA ASP A 175 -16.46 14.65 9.89
C ASP A 175 -16.88 14.83 8.43
N GLU A 176 -16.61 16.00 7.84
CA GLU A 176 -17.01 16.25 6.45
C GLU A 176 -16.23 15.39 5.45
N VAL A 177 -14.99 15.01 5.76
CA VAL A 177 -14.25 14.06 4.92
C VAL A 177 -14.89 12.67 4.98
N VAL A 178 -15.35 12.24 6.16
CA VAL A 178 -16.10 10.98 6.27
C VAL A 178 -17.41 11.08 5.49
N ASP A 179 -18.15 12.18 5.60
CA ASP A 179 -19.40 12.37 4.83
C ASP A 179 -19.14 12.30 3.30
N GLU A 180 -18.06 12.92 2.82
CA GLU A 180 -17.66 12.86 1.41
C GLU A 180 -17.14 11.48 0.97
N ILE A 181 -16.54 10.69 1.88
CA ILE A 181 -16.20 9.29 1.61
C ILE A 181 -17.48 8.47 1.47
N LEU A 182 -18.44 8.65 2.40
CA LEU A 182 -19.70 7.90 2.41
C LEU A 182 -20.58 8.22 1.20
N SER A 183 -20.53 9.45 0.67
CA SER A 183 -21.29 9.84 -0.53
C SER A 183 -20.84 9.11 -1.80
N GLN A 184 -19.64 8.52 -1.80
CA GLN A 184 -19.05 7.78 -2.92
C GLN A 184 -19.20 6.26 -2.78
N LEU A 185 -19.80 5.78 -1.69
CA LEU A 185 -19.87 4.37 -1.33
C LEU A 185 -21.31 3.93 -1.08
N LEU A 186 -21.54 2.62 -1.23
CA LEU A 186 -22.72 1.99 -0.65
C LEU A 186 -22.35 1.48 0.75
N VAL A 187 -23.28 1.59 1.69
CA VAL A 187 -23.06 1.24 3.10
C VAL A 187 -24.19 0.35 3.57
N THR A 188 -23.85 -0.74 4.23
CA THR A 188 -24.81 -1.66 4.83
C THR A 188 -24.42 -2.03 6.26
N ASP A 189 -25.34 -2.70 6.97
CA ASP A 189 -25.09 -3.19 8.32
C ASP A 189 -24.12 -4.38 8.33
N GLY A 190 -23.23 -4.36 9.32
CA GLY A 190 -22.33 -5.44 9.70
C GLY A 190 -22.35 -5.70 11.19
N ALA A 191 -21.54 -6.65 11.62
CA ALA A 191 -21.32 -6.96 13.03
C ALA A 191 -19.83 -6.91 13.36
N LYS A 192 -19.48 -6.37 14.53
CA LYS A 192 -18.09 -6.39 15.00
C LYS A 192 -17.63 -7.84 15.13
N ASP A 193 -16.47 -8.13 14.55
CA ASP A 193 -15.82 -9.43 14.74
C ASP A 193 -15.27 -9.54 16.17
N LEU A 194 -15.83 -10.46 16.96
CA LEU A 194 -15.36 -10.77 18.31
C LEU A 194 -14.59 -12.10 18.27
N ASP A 195 -13.26 -12.01 18.20
CA ASP A 195 -12.38 -13.17 18.30
C ASP A 195 -11.83 -13.29 19.74
N THR A 196 -12.48 -14.12 20.54
CA THR A 196 -12.08 -14.36 21.94
C THR A 196 -10.75 -15.12 22.07
N SER A 197 -10.25 -15.70 20.98
CA SER A 197 -8.97 -16.40 20.93
C SER A 197 -7.81 -15.51 20.45
N GLN A 198 -8.10 -14.25 20.11
CA GLN A 198 -7.12 -13.33 19.57
C GLN A 198 -6.00 -13.04 20.60
N PRO A 199 -4.73 -13.18 20.22
CA PRO A 199 -3.62 -12.81 21.10
C PRO A 199 -3.66 -11.32 21.46
N SER A 200 -3.31 -10.99 22.70
CA SER A 200 -3.33 -9.61 23.21
C SER A 200 -2.40 -8.65 22.43
N PHE A 201 -1.33 -9.17 21.83
CA PHE A 201 -0.44 -8.35 21.01
C PHE A 201 -1.13 -7.79 19.76
N VAL A 202 -2.19 -8.44 19.25
CA VAL A 202 -2.90 -7.94 18.06
C VAL A 202 -3.62 -6.62 18.39
N GLU A 203 -4.29 -6.54 19.54
CA GLU A 203 -4.92 -5.29 19.99
C GLU A 203 -3.88 -4.21 20.31
N ALA A 204 -2.76 -4.59 20.94
CA ALA A 204 -1.66 -3.66 21.21
C ALA A 204 -1.05 -3.07 19.92
N GLU A 205 -0.91 -3.87 18.86
CA GLU A 205 -0.44 -3.38 17.56
C GLU A 205 -1.49 -2.51 16.85
N VAL A 206 -2.79 -2.80 16.99
CA VAL A 206 -3.88 -1.92 16.50
C VAL A 206 -3.82 -0.56 17.19
N GLU A 207 -3.78 -0.53 18.53
CA GLU A 207 -3.70 0.71 19.30
C GLU A 207 -2.44 1.49 18.94
N ARG A 208 -1.31 0.80 18.80
CA ARG A 208 -0.05 1.40 18.36
C ARG A 208 -0.18 2.02 16.98
N ALA A 209 -0.70 1.29 15.99
CA ALA A 209 -0.87 1.77 14.63
C ALA A 209 -1.72 3.06 14.61
N ILE A 210 -2.86 3.05 15.32
CA ILE A 210 -3.73 4.24 15.45
C ILE A 210 -3.02 5.39 16.15
N SER A 211 -2.32 5.15 17.27
CA SER A 211 -1.67 6.21 18.07
C SER A 211 -0.56 6.96 17.31
N ARG A 212 0.04 6.27 16.33
CA ARG A 212 1.11 6.81 15.47
C ARG A 212 0.59 7.59 14.27
N LEU A 213 -0.68 7.42 13.88
CA LEU A 213 -1.26 8.23 12.82
C LEU A 213 -1.28 9.70 13.25
N PRO A 214 -1.15 10.65 12.31
CA PRO A 214 -1.49 12.03 12.61
C PRO A 214 -2.96 12.13 12.99
N ASP A 215 -3.29 13.10 13.83
CA ASP A 215 -4.57 13.11 14.56
C ASP A 215 -5.78 13.23 13.62
N PHE A 216 -5.61 13.92 12.47
CA PHE A 216 -6.62 14.02 11.42
C PHE A 216 -6.97 12.66 10.80
N GLU A 217 -5.97 11.90 10.37
CA GLU A 217 -6.11 10.54 9.83
C GLU A 217 -6.68 9.58 10.87
N ALA A 218 -6.18 9.65 12.11
CA ALA A 218 -6.67 8.83 13.20
C ALA A 218 -8.16 9.07 13.46
N CYS A 219 -8.62 10.32 13.38
CA CYS A 219 -10.02 10.68 13.56
C CYS A 219 -10.91 10.13 12.43
N ILE A 220 -10.49 10.27 11.16
CA ILE A 220 -11.19 9.71 10.00
C ILE A 220 -11.30 8.19 10.15
N LEU A 221 -10.19 7.51 10.39
CA LEU A 221 -10.14 6.06 10.51
C LEU A 221 -11.02 5.55 11.65
N LYS A 222 -10.95 6.19 12.83
CA LYS A 222 -11.82 5.84 13.97
C LYS A 222 -13.29 5.98 13.63
N LYS A 223 -13.70 7.04 12.94
CA LYS A 223 -15.11 7.25 12.53
C LYS A 223 -15.60 6.20 11.54
N LEU A 224 -14.75 5.83 10.57
CA LEU A 224 -15.05 4.75 9.63
C LEU A 224 -15.12 3.37 10.34
N CYS A 225 -14.36 3.16 11.41
CA CYS A 225 -14.39 1.91 12.16
C CYS A 225 -15.45 1.86 13.30
N ALA A 226 -16.06 2.98 13.68
CA ALA A 226 -16.85 3.10 14.90
C ALA A 226 -18.24 2.44 14.83
N SER A 227 -18.89 2.55 13.68
CA SER A 227 -20.17 1.90 13.41
C SER A 227 -19.84 0.61 12.69
N SER A 228 -20.36 -0.55 13.11
CA SER A 228 -20.18 -1.85 12.43
C SER A 228 -20.79 -1.83 11.02
N ARG A 229 -20.27 -0.98 10.14
CA ARG A 229 -20.68 -0.71 8.78
C ARG A 229 -19.82 -1.54 7.85
N ILE A 230 -20.44 -1.96 6.77
CA ILE A 230 -19.79 -2.62 5.65
C ILE A 230 -19.80 -1.65 4.49
N TYR A 231 -18.67 -1.54 3.81
CA TYR A 231 -18.44 -0.56 2.76
C TYR A 231 -18.32 -1.26 1.43
N TRP A 232 -19.06 -0.76 0.45
CA TRP A 232 -19.19 -1.38 -0.85
C TRP A 232 -18.84 -0.40 -1.93
N VAL A 233 -18.11 -0.87 -2.94
CA VAL A 233 -17.94 -0.15 -4.18
C VAL A 233 -19.31 0.16 -4.79
N SER A 234 -19.47 1.36 -5.31
CA SER A 234 -20.67 1.83 -5.98
C SER A 234 -20.37 2.20 -7.43
N GLU A 235 -21.42 2.48 -8.22
CA GLU A 235 -21.24 2.97 -9.58
C GLU A 235 -20.47 4.31 -9.65
N VAL A 236 -20.63 5.15 -8.64
CA VAL A 236 -19.97 6.46 -8.54
C VAL A 236 -18.56 6.37 -7.92
N THR A 237 -18.16 5.23 -7.35
CA THR A 237 -16.81 5.05 -6.85
C THR A 237 -15.81 5.12 -8.01
N SER A 238 -14.87 6.05 -7.91
CA SER A 238 -13.86 6.30 -8.93
C SER A 238 -12.80 5.19 -8.98
N SER A 239 -12.31 4.88 -10.17
CA SER A 239 -11.08 4.08 -10.37
C SER A 239 -9.90 4.96 -10.81
N GLU A 240 -10.07 6.28 -10.86
CA GLU A 240 -8.99 7.21 -11.17
C GLU A 240 -7.99 7.27 -10.01
N ILE A 241 -6.70 7.27 -10.34
CA ILE A 241 -5.62 7.31 -9.36
C ILE A 241 -5.67 8.60 -8.53
N ASN A 242 -5.45 8.47 -7.22
CA ASN A 242 -5.49 9.58 -6.24
C ASN A 242 -6.88 10.16 -5.98
N SER A 243 -7.94 9.44 -6.31
CA SER A 243 -9.29 9.78 -5.85
C SER A 243 -9.37 9.65 -4.32
N LEU A 244 -10.24 10.44 -3.67
CA LEU A 244 -10.48 10.35 -2.23
C LEU A 244 -10.90 8.93 -1.82
N VAL A 245 -11.82 8.35 -2.59
CA VAL A 245 -12.19 6.95 -2.55
C VAL A 245 -11.87 6.36 -3.92
N GLU A 246 -10.96 5.41 -3.95
CA GLU A 246 -10.50 4.75 -5.17
C GLU A 246 -10.84 3.26 -5.10
N TYR A 247 -11.43 2.73 -6.17
CA TYR A 247 -11.57 1.30 -6.47
C TYR A 247 -10.47 0.92 -7.47
N PRO A 248 -9.27 0.50 -7.00
CA PRO A 248 -8.13 0.33 -7.88
C PRO A 248 -8.40 -0.76 -8.92
N LEU A 249 -8.04 -0.47 -10.17
CA LEU A 249 -8.33 -1.35 -11.30
C LEU A 249 -7.83 -2.78 -11.05
N THR A 250 -8.67 -3.77 -11.41
CA THR A 250 -8.46 -5.23 -11.28
C THR A 250 -8.30 -5.74 -9.84
N THR A 251 -8.58 -4.91 -8.85
CA THR A 251 -8.64 -5.33 -7.44
C THR A 251 -10.11 -5.42 -7.00
N VAL A 252 -10.30 -5.93 -5.79
CA VAL A 252 -11.61 -5.93 -5.10
C VAL A 252 -11.50 -5.21 -3.75
N VAL A 253 -10.64 -4.20 -3.68
CA VAL A 253 -10.43 -3.40 -2.46
C VAL A 253 -10.90 -1.97 -2.72
N LEU A 254 -11.25 -1.25 -1.66
CA LEU A 254 -11.35 0.20 -1.69
C LEU A 254 -10.12 0.77 -1.02
N THR A 255 -9.57 1.84 -1.59
CA THR A 255 -8.53 2.63 -0.93
C THR A 255 -9.07 4.02 -0.65
N ILE A 256 -8.83 4.50 0.57
CA ILE A 256 -9.22 5.83 1.02
C ILE A 256 -7.95 6.64 1.18
N LYS A 257 -7.94 7.84 0.59
CA LYS A 257 -6.77 8.72 0.54
C LYS A 257 -7.13 10.07 1.16
N PRO A 258 -6.98 10.22 2.49
CA PRO A 258 -7.42 11.43 3.18
C PRO A 258 -6.81 12.71 2.57
N PRO A 259 -7.55 13.83 2.56
CA PRO A 259 -7.06 15.07 1.95
C PRO A 259 -5.75 15.55 2.59
N GLY A 260 -4.76 15.92 1.75
CA GLY A 260 -3.43 16.34 2.18
C GLY A 260 -2.56 15.28 2.86
N SER A 261 -3.02 14.02 2.86
CA SER A 261 -2.34 12.90 3.49
C SER A 261 -1.52 12.08 2.52
N ASP A 262 -0.37 11.63 3.00
CA ASP A 262 0.48 10.62 2.38
C ASP A 262 0.21 9.20 2.93
N ILE A 263 -0.78 9.06 3.81
CA ILE A 263 -1.25 7.77 4.34
C ILE A 263 -2.47 7.32 3.56
N GLU A 264 -2.55 6.03 3.28
CA GLU A 264 -3.73 5.40 2.68
C GLU A 264 -4.32 4.37 3.64
N PHE A 265 -5.66 4.26 3.61
CA PHE A 265 -6.40 3.17 4.24
C PHE A 265 -6.89 2.23 3.15
N GLU A 266 -6.95 0.93 3.43
CA GLU A 266 -7.54 -0.06 2.53
C GLU A 266 -8.69 -0.79 3.23
N ILE A 267 -9.81 -0.96 2.51
CA ILE A 267 -10.91 -1.85 2.90
C ILE A 267 -10.81 -3.09 2.03
N LYS A 268 -10.45 -4.21 2.64
CA LYS A 268 -10.30 -5.48 1.91
C LYS A 268 -11.66 -6.07 1.54
N ARG A 269 -11.80 -6.45 0.27
CA ARG A 269 -12.96 -7.14 -0.33
C ARG A 269 -14.26 -6.36 -0.16
N ALA A 270 -14.30 -5.20 -0.83
CA ALA A 270 -15.41 -4.25 -0.80
C ALA A 270 -16.50 -4.54 -1.86
N GLY A 271 -16.64 -5.80 -2.26
CA GLY A 271 -17.49 -6.21 -3.38
C GLY A 271 -16.93 -5.88 -4.75
N ARG A 272 -17.68 -6.26 -5.79
CA ARG A 272 -17.41 -5.90 -7.19
C ARG A 272 -18.34 -4.78 -7.63
N LYS A 273 -17.86 -3.94 -8.55
CA LYS A 273 -18.70 -2.94 -9.23
C LYS A 273 -19.76 -3.66 -10.07
N GLY A 274 -20.99 -3.15 -10.09
CA GLY A 274 -22.15 -3.78 -10.72
C GLY A 274 -23.23 -4.25 -9.72
N PRO A 275 -24.28 -4.93 -10.21
CA PRO A 275 -25.44 -5.31 -9.41
C PRO A 275 -25.16 -6.40 -8.37
N LEU A 276 -24.14 -7.23 -8.60
CA LEU A 276 -23.74 -8.34 -7.73
C LEU A 276 -22.46 -8.00 -6.96
N GLY A 277 -22.63 -7.42 -5.77
CA GLY A 277 -21.51 -7.08 -4.90
C GLY A 277 -20.72 -8.31 -4.45
N LEU A 278 -21.41 -9.43 -4.18
CA LEU A 278 -20.81 -10.73 -3.83
C LEU A 278 -21.36 -11.85 -4.71
N THR A 279 -20.52 -12.84 -5.02
CA THR A 279 -20.96 -14.08 -5.67
C THR A 279 -20.14 -15.29 -5.20
N VAL A 280 -20.57 -16.49 -5.55
CA VAL A 280 -19.85 -17.74 -5.27
C VAL A 280 -19.25 -18.28 -6.55
N VAL A 281 -17.96 -18.61 -6.49
CA VAL A 281 -17.22 -19.15 -7.63
C VAL A 281 -16.49 -20.41 -7.18
N TYR A 282 -16.58 -21.47 -7.97
CA TYR A 282 -15.81 -22.70 -7.71
C TYR A 282 -14.66 -22.87 -8.71
N ALA A 283 -14.87 -22.49 -9.97
CA ALA A 283 -13.85 -22.58 -11.01
C ALA A 283 -13.83 -21.32 -11.89
N ARG A 284 -12.66 -20.99 -12.43
CA ARG A 284 -12.42 -19.95 -13.45
C ARG A 284 -11.54 -20.54 -14.55
N ASP A 285 -11.94 -20.34 -15.80
CA ASP A 285 -11.20 -20.82 -16.97
C ASP A 285 -10.86 -22.32 -16.92
N GLY A 286 -11.75 -23.13 -16.35
CA GLY A 286 -11.59 -24.57 -16.19
C GLY A 286 -10.74 -25.01 -14.99
N TYR A 287 -10.24 -24.08 -14.18
CA TYR A 287 -9.45 -24.38 -12.97
C TYR A 287 -10.23 -24.07 -11.71
N GLU A 288 -10.18 -24.98 -10.75
CA GLU A 288 -10.69 -24.74 -9.40
C GLU A 288 -9.99 -23.54 -8.76
N VAL A 289 -10.77 -22.62 -8.20
CA VAL A 289 -10.21 -21.48 -7.45
C VAL A 289 -9.85 -21.94 -6.05
N ALA A 290 -8.75 -21.39 -5.53
CA ALA A 290 -8.34 -21.65 -4.15
C ALA A 290 -9.51 -21.35 -3.18
N PRO A 291 -9.60 -22.07 -2.04
CA PRO A 291 -10.63 -21.88 -1.03
C PRO A 291 -10.92 -20.40 -0.74
N SER A 292 -9.88 -19.61 -0.48
CA SER A 292 -9.96 -18.16 -0.19
C SER A 292 -10.65 -17.31 -1.26
N HIS A 293 -10.75 -17.80 -2.50
CA HIS A 293 -11.35 -17.11 -3.64
C HIS A 293 -12.76 -17.59 -3.98
N ARG A 294 -13.29 -18.57 -3.25
CA ARG A 294 -14.63 -19.12 -3.52
C ARG A 294 -15.77 -18.15 -3.20
N LEU A 295 -15.55 -17.20 -2.30
CA LEU A 295 -16.40 -16.03 -2.13
C LEU A 295 -15.82 -14.87 -2.93
N ASP A 296 -16.35 -14.63 -4.13
CA ASP A 296 -15.88 -13.56 -4.99
C ASP A 296 -16.47 -12.21 -4.56
N GLY A 297 -15.62 -11.17 -4.58
CA GLY A 297 -15.93 -9.85 -4.02
C GLY A 297 -15.87 -9.76 -2.49
N GLY A 298 -15.80 -10.90 -1.78
CA GLY A 298 -15.79 -10.97 -0.31
C GLY A 298 -14.54 -11.64 0.26
N ASN A 299 -14.41 -11.64 1.58
CA ASN A 299 -13.34 -12.34 2.31
C ASN A 299 -13.93 -13.33 3.31
N MET A 300 -13.15 -14.35 3.65
CA MET A 300 -13.50 -15.26 4.75
C MET A 300 -13.04 -14.68 6.08
N GLN A 301 -13.92 -14.67 7.08
CA GLN A 301 -13.60 -14.13 8.41
C GLN A 301 -12.37 -14.80 9.04
N TRP A 302 -12.25 -16.13 8.95
CA TRP A 302 -11.13 -16.85 9.54
C TRP A 302 -9.79 -16.52 8.87
N LEU A 303 -9.77 -16.26 7.55
CA LEU A 303 -8.58 -15.79 6.84
C LEU A 303 -8.18 -14.40 7.30
N LEU A 304 -9.14 -13.48 7.44
CA LEU A 304 -8.87 -12.14 7.98
C LEU A 304 -8.37 -12.18 9.42
N ARG A 305 -8.83 -13.14 10.24
CA ARG A 305 -8.29 -13.36 11.59
C ARG A 305 -6.84 -13.85 11.56
N HIS A 306 -6.57 -14.85 10.72
CA HIS A 306 -5.22 -15.37 10.52
C HIS A 306 -4.26 -14.28 10.04
N GLU A 307 -4.64 -13.56 9.00
CA GLU A 307 -3.83 -12.51 8.39
C GLU A 307 -3.55 -11.36 9.38
N ALA A 308 -4.57 -10.90 10.11
CA ALA A 308 -4.39 -9.86 11.13
C ALA A 308 -3.42 -10.30 12.23
N LYS A 309 -3.52 -11.56 12.68
CA LYS A 309 -2.57 -12.13 13.66
C LYS A 309 -1.16 -12.16 13.08
N ALA A 310 -0.98 -12.70 11.87
CA ALA A 310 0.31 -12.86 11.24
C ALA A 310 1.00 -11.51 10.97
N ALA A 311 0.25 -10.51 10.50
CA ALA A 311 0.75 -9.16 10.30
C ALA A 311 1.17 -8.50 11.63
N ALA A 312 0.34 -8.59 12.68
CA ALA A 312 0.68 -8.04 13.99
C ALA A 312 1.91 -8.72 14.62
N GLU A 313 2.02 -10.04 14.49
CA GLU A 313 3.16 -10.81 14.98
C GLU A 313 4.45 -10.42 14.24
N LEU A 314 4.40 -10.33 12.90
CA LEU A 314 5.54 -9.89 12.09
C LEU A 314 5.94 -8.44 12.41
N SER A 315 4.98 -7.54 12.58
CA SER A 315 5.22 -6.14 12.99
C SER A 315 5.94 -6.08 14.34
N LEU A 316 5.44 -6.81 15.33
CA LEU A 316 6.02 -6.88 16.67
C LEU A 316 7.45 -7.42 16.64
N ILE A 317 7.68 -8.56 15.95
CA ILE A 317 9.01 -9.16 15.80
C ILE A 317 9.96 -8.14 15.16
N TYR A 318 9.57 -7.56 14.03
CA TYR A 318 10.41 -6.62 13.30
C TYR A 318 10.76 -5.42 14.17
N ARG A 319 9.80 -4.88 14.94
CA ARG A 319 10.02 -3.75 15.83
C ARG A 319 10.94 -4.09 17.01
N LEU A 320 10.79 -5.26 17.63
CA LEU A 320 11.70 -5.73 18.69
C LEU A 320 13.13 -5.94 18.18
N VAL A 321 13.29 -6.36 16.93
CA VAL A 321 14.60 -6.56 16.31
C VAL A 321 15.22 -5.23 15.87
N HIS A 322 14.46 -4.38 15.17
CA HIS A 322 14.99 -3.23 14.44
C HIS A 322 14.82 -1.88 15.13
N ALA A 323 13.96 -1.80 16.15
CA ALA A 323 13.54 -0.55 16.80
C ALA A 323 12.91 0.46 15.84
N THR A 324 12.36 -0.02 14.73
CA THR A 324 11.63 0.74 13.71
C THR A 324 10.38 -0.03 13.31
N GLU A 325 9.38 0.65 12.74
CA GLU A 325 8.19 -0.04 12.24
C GLU A 325 8.50 -0.91 11.01
N ALA A 326 7.76 -1.99 10.87
CA ALA A 326 7.84 -2.85 9.70
C ALA A 326 7.26 -2.13 8.46
N PRO A 327 7.81 -2.37 7.26
CA PRO A 327 7.25 -1.85 6.01
C PRO A 327 6.00 -2.64 5.58
N ILE A 328 5.10 -2.96 6.51
CA ILE A 328 3.89 -3.75 6.25
C ILE A 328 2.63 -2.98 6.58
N ALA A 329 1.52 -3.35 5.96
CA ALA A 329 0.20 -2.82 6.30
C ALA A 329 -0.23 -3.27 7.71
N ASN A 330 -0.93 -2.40 8.44
CA ASN A 330 -1.44 -2.69 9.77
C ASN A 330 -2.95 -2.94 9.72
N TYR A 331 -3.39 -4.03 10.35
CA TYR A 331 -4.80 -4.36 10.52
C TYR A 331 -5.40 -3.54 11.65
N ILE A 332 -6.56 -2.95 11.42
CA ILE A 332 -7.19 -2.00 12.36
C ILE A 332 -8.52 -2.52 12.88
N SER A 333 -9.37 -3.01 12.00
CA SER A 333 -10.67 -3.54 12.40
C SER A 333 -11.14 -4.62 11.43
N ARG A 334 -12.04 -5.48 11.92
CA ARG A 334 -12.71 -6.53 11.15
C ARG A 334 -14.20 -6.49 11.47
N SER A 335 -15.02 -6.67 10.43
CA SER A 335 -16.48 -6.70 10.54
C SER A 335 -17.03 -7.85 9.72
N THR A 336 -17.95 -8.62 10.30
CA THR A 336 -18.75 -9.62 9.57
C THR A 336 -19.83 -8.90 8.75
N ILE A 337 -20.03 -9.34 7.52
CA ILE A 337 -21.06 -8.81 6.62
C ILE A 337 -22.41 -9.40 7.02
N TYR A 338 -23.28 -8.55 7.57
CA TYR A 338 -24.64 -8.95 7.96
C TYR A 338 -25.65 -8.73 6.83
N SER A 339 -25.48 -7.65 6.06
CA SER A 339 -26.33 -7.31 4.93
C SER A 339 -25.52 -6.85 3.72
N ILE A 340 -26.08 -7.07 2.52
CA ILE A 340 -25.46 -6.83 1.22
C ILE A 340 -26.38 -5.88 0.43
N PRO A 341 -25.84 -4.89 -0.30
CA PRO A 341 -26.66 -4.05 -1.16
C PRO A 341 -27.15 -4.88 -2.36
N ALA A 342 -28.47 -4.94 -2.56
CA ALA A 342 -29.10 -5.64 -3.67
C ALA A 342 -30.42 -4.94 -4.06
N GLY A 343 -30.63 -4.68 -5.35
CA GLY A 343 -31.87 -4.07 -5.86
C GLY A 343 -32.20 -2.69 -5.25
N GLY A 344 -31.20 -1.92 -4.83
CA GLY A 344 -31.39 -0.63 -4.14
C GLY A 344 -31.81 -0.73 -2.67
N ALA A 345 -31.85 -1.94 -2.10
CA ALA A 345 -32.12 -2.20 -0.69
C ALA A 345 -30.92 -2.87 0.00
N GLN A 346 -30.96 -2.97 1.32
CA GLN A 346 -30.04 -3.80 2.10
C GLN A 346 -30.72 -5.15 2.37
N VAL A 347 -30.08 -6.25 1.99
CA VAL A 347 -30.63 -7.60 2.16
C VAL A 347 -29.72 -8.43 3.03
N GLN A 348 -30.28 -9.17 3.97
CA GLN A 348 -29.51 -10.01 4.88
C GLN A 348 -28.77 -11.12 4.12
N THR A 349 -27.52 -11.41 4.52
CA THR A 349 -26.59 -12.29 3.78
C THR A 349 -27.15 -13.68 3.45
N LEU A 350 -27.90 -14.31 4.36
CA LEU A 350 -28.53 -15.62 4.12
C LEU A 350 -29.60 -15.51 3.03
N THR A 351 -30.43 -14.46 3.11
CA THR A 351 -31.49 -14.19 2.12
C THR A 351 -30.90 -13.93 0.74
N TYR A 352 -29.83 -13.12 0.66
CA TYR A 352 -29.12 -12.81 -0.59
C TYR A 352 -28.66 -14.06 -1.35
N PHE A 353 -28.12 -15.05 -0.63
CA PHE A 353 -27.61 -16.29 -1.24
C PHE A 353 -28.66 -17.40 -1.42
N THR A 354 -29.87 -17.23 -0.89
CA THR A 354 -30.94 -18.24 -0.92
C THR A 354 -32.08 -17.88 -1.85
N GLU A 355 -32.45 -16.61 -2.00
CA GLU A 355 -33.64 -16.21 -2.75
C GLU A 355 -33.33 -15.83 -4.21
N PRO A 356 -33.89 -16.54 -5.21
CA PRO A 356 -33.62 -16.24 -6.62
C PRO A 356 -34.02 -14.82 -7.03
N ARG A 357 -35.05 -14.25 -6.39
CA ARG A 357 -35.55 -12.91 -6.69
C ARG A 357 -34.66 -11.79 -6.15
N VAL A 358 -33.83 -12.09 -5.16
CA VAL A 358 -32.90 -11.13 -4.55
C VAL A 358 -31.57 -11.13 -5.31
N PHE A 359 -31.07 -12.32 -5.66
CA PHE A 359 -29.82 -12.45 -6.40
C PHE A 359 -29.98 -12.15 -7.89
N GLU A 360 -31.17 -12.39 -8.46
CA GLU A 360 -31.49 -12.14 -9.86
C GLU A 360 -30.66 -13.01 -10.85
N GLU A 361 -30.03 -12.38 -11.84
CA GLU A 361 -29.26 -13.06 -12.90
C GLU A 361 -28.04 -13.80 -12.33
N GLY A 362 -27.76 -15.00 -12.85
CA GLY A 362 -26.63 -15.81 -12.37
C GLY A 362 -26.91 -16.62 -11.10
N PHE A 363 -28.13 -16.60 -10.57
CA PHE A 363 -28.48 -17.33 -9.34
C PHE A 363 -28.18 -18.83 -9.47
N ARG A 364 -28.61 -19.49 -10.56
CA ARG A 364 -28.43 -20.95 -10.71
C ARG A 364 -26.95 -21.34 -10.76
N GLU A 365 -26.14 -20.56 -11.46
CA GLU A 365 -24.70 -20.73 -11.58
C GLU A 365 -24.02 -20.56 -10.21
N MET A 366 -24.41 -19.51 -9.47
CA MET A 366 -23.95 -19.28 -8.10
C MET A 366 -24.34 -20.45 -7.17
N ARG A 367 -25.56 -20.98 -7.28
CA ARG A 367 -26.02 -22.14 -6.49
C ARG A 367 -25.22 -23.41 -6.79
N GLN A 368 -24.92 -23.66 -8.07
CA GLN A 368 -24.07 -24.78 -8.47
C GLN A 368 -22.66 -24.62 -7.89
N ALA A 369 -22.05 -23.45 -8.08
CA ALA A 369 -20.72 -23.15 -7.53
C ALA A 369 -20.69 -23.27 -5.99
N MET A 370 -21.78 -22.91 -5.32
CA MET A 370 -21.92 -23.08 -3.87
C MET A 370 -21.98 -24.55 -3.45
N ALA A 371 -22.72 -25.39 -4.18
CA ALA A 371 -22.76 -26.82 -3.95
C ALA A 371 -21.38 -27.46 -4.11
N ASP A 372 -20.68 -27.12 -5.19
CA ASP A 372 -19.33 -27.60 -5.47
C ASP A 372 -18.34 -27.11 -4.40
N GLY A 373 -18.43 -25.84 -4.01
CA GLY A 373 -17.62 -25.26 -2.94
C GLY A 373 -17.83 -25.94 -1.59
N VAL A 374 -19.08 -26.23 -1.19
CA VAL A 374 -19.39 -26.95 0.06
C VAL A 374 -18.87 -28.39 0.01
N ALA A 375 -19.01 -29.08 -1.12
CA ALA A 375 -18.45 -30.41 -1.31
C ALA A 375 -16.92 -30.41 -1.18
N ALA A 376 -16.25 -29.44 -1.81
CA ALA A 376 -14.82 -29.28 -1.73
C ALA A 376 -14.35 -28.94 -0.30
N PHE A 377 -15.00 -28.02 0.41
CA PHE A 377 -14.67 -27.71 1.81
C PHE A 377 -14.74 -28.94 2.73
N LYS A 378 -15.72 -29.84 2.50
CA LYS A 378 -15.83 -31.11 3.22
C LYS A 378 -14.66 -32.04 2.88
N ALA A 379 -14.31 -32.16 1.60
CA ALA A 379 -13.20 -33.01 1.14
C ALA A 379 -11.83 -32.50 1.63
N GLU A 380 -11.65 -31.19 1.69
CA GLU A 380 -10.44 -30.50 2.15
C GLU A 380 -10.30 -30.47 3.68
N GLY A 381 -11.37 -30.80 4.42
CA GLY A 381 -11.36 -30.84 5.88
C GLY A 381 -11.46 -29.49 6.57
N TYR A 382 -11.89 -28.42 5.87
CA TYR A 382 -12.03 -27.08 6.45
C TYR A 382 -13.10 -27.00 7.55
N ALA A 383 -14.17 -27.80 7.45
CA ALA A 383 -15.22 -27.82 8.46
C ALA A 383 -15.99 -29.14 8.47
N LYS A 384 -16.40 -29.59 9.66
CA LYS A 384 -17.42 -30.62 9.83
C LYS A 384 -18.80 -29.99 9.70
N LEU A 385 -19.27 -29.87 8.46
CA LEU A 385 -20.56 -29.26 8.16
C LEU A 385 -21.70 -30.26 8.35
N PRO A 386 -22.78 -29.90 9.06
CA PRO A 386 -23.97 -30.74 9.13
C PRO A 386 -24.61 -30.87 7.75
N ASP A 387 -25.19 -32.03 7.47
CA ASP A 387 -25.97 -32.22 6.25
C ASP A 387 -27.36 -31.58 6.44
N LEU A 388 -27.56 -30.41 5.83
CA LEU A 388 -28.79 -29.65 5.92
C LEU A 388 -29.48 -29.65 4.55
N PRO A 389 -30.72 -30.16 4.45
CA PRO A 389 -31.41 -30.28 3.16
C PRO A 389 -31.89 -28.92 2.62
N GLY A 390 -32.08 -28.87 1.31
CA GLY A 390 -32.70 -27.75 0.61
C GLY A 390 -31.83 -26.51 0.47
N ASP A 391 -32.38 -25.47 -0.16
CA ASP A 391 -31.58 -24.32 -0.56
C ASP A 391 -31.03 -23.52 0.62
N LEU A 392 -31.84 -23.34 1.65
CA LEU A 392 -31.43 -22.71 2.90
C LEU A 392 -30.30 -23.49 3.58
N GLY A 393 -30.39 -24.82 3.57
CA GLY A 393 -29.38 -25.71 4.14
C GLY A 393 -28.03 -25.60 3.43
N LEU A 394 -28.02 -25.52 2.10
CA LEU A 394 -26.80 -25.31 1.33
C LEU A 394 -26.17 -23.93 1.63
N THR A 395 -26.97 -22.86 1.68
CA THR A 395 -26.45 -21.52 2.04
C THR A 395 -25.89 -21.48 3.45
N ALA A 396 -26.59 -22.08 4.41
CA ALA A 396 -26.13 -22.15 5.80
C ALA A 396 -24.79 -22.90 5.91
N GLN A 397 -24.63 -24.02 5.19
CA GLN A 397 -23.38 -24.76 5.12
C GLN A 397 -22.25 -23.92 4.54
N PHE A 398 -22.50 -23.19 3.44
CA PHE A 398 -21.49 -22.33 2.81
C PHE A 398 -21.09 -21.17 3.72
N ILE A 399 -22.05 -20.41 4.25
CA ILE A 399 -21.79 -19.27 5.15
C ILE A 399 -21.11 -19.72 6.44
N ALA A 400 -21.41 -20.93 6.96
CA ALA A 400 -20.74 -21.44 8.16
C ALA A 400 -19.22 -21.59 7.99
N VAL A 401 -18.73 -21.93 6.79
CA VAL A 401 -17.29 -21.98 6.50
C VAL A 401 -16.73 -20.60 6.17
N VAL A 402 -17.42 -19.91 5.27
CA VAL A 402 -16.90 -18.69 4.66
C VAL A 402 -17.01 -17.51 5.62
N SER A 403 -18.16 -17.36 6.29
CA SER A 403 -18.51 -16.22 7.16
C SER A 403 -18.02 -14.89 6.57
N PRO A 404 -18.76 -14.32 5.58
CA PRO A 404 -18.32 -13.15 4.83
C PRO A 404 -17.92 -11.99 5.76
N ALA A 405 -16.76 -11.39 5.52
CA ALA A 405 -16.22 -10.32 6.36
C ALA A 405 -15.39 -9.30 5.54
N GLN A 406 -15.17 -8.13 6.13
CA GLN A 406 -14.29 -7.08 5.65
C GLN A 406 -13.27 -6.70 6.72
N ALA A 407 -12.14 -6.13 6.30
CA ALA A 407 -11.12 -5.59 7.18
C ALA A 407 -10.68 -4.19 6.74
N PHE A 408 -10.41 -3.33 7.72
CA PHE A 408 -9.71 -2.06 7.51
C PHE A 408 -8.23 -2.22 7.81
N LEU A 409 -7.42 -1.71 6.89
CA LEU A 409 -5.97 -1.63 7.02
C LEU A 409 -5.52 -0.17 6.91
N THR A 410 -4.39 0.14 7.52
CA THR A 410 -3.70 1.43 7.37
C THR A 410 -2.24 1.22 6.97
N GLY A 411 -1.64 2.25 6.39
CA GLY A 411 -0.29 2.18 5.86
C GLY A 411 -0.23 1.27 4.64
N THR A 412 -1.24 1.35 3.78
CA THR A 412 -1.33 0.62 2.50
C THR A 412 -0.88 1.51 1.33
N SER A 413 -0.96 0.99 0.11
CA SER A 413 -0.81 1.78 -1.11
C SER A 413 -1.56 1.16 -2.28
N SER A 414 -2.38 1.95 -2.97
CA SER A 414 -3.01 1.53 -4.23
C SER A 414 -2.00 1.45 -5.40
N PHE A 415 -0.80 2.01 -5.25
CA PHE A 415 0.28 1.97 -6.23
C PHE A 415 1.06 0.65 -6.16
N ARG A 416 0.36 -0.44 -6.48
CA ARG A 416 0.89 -1.81 -6.53
C ARG A 416 1.92 -1.96 -7.66
N LEU A 417 2.98 -2.76 -7.45
CA LEU A 417 4.11 -2.86 -8.37
C LEU A 417 3.74 -3.38 -9.77
N ASP A 418 2.79 -4.31 -9.84
CA ASP A 418 2.28 -4.81 -11.12
C ASP A 418 1.60 -3.68 -11.92
N LYS A 419 0.77 -2.86 -11.26
CA LYS A 419 0.09 -1.72 -11.89
C LYS A 419 1.03 -0.61 -12.26
N LEU A 420 1.96 -0.26 -11.38
CA LEU A 420 2.99 0.73 -11.67
C LEU A 420 3.82 0.35 -12.90
N ALA A 421 4.24 -0.92 -12.99
CA ALA A 421 4.97 -1.42 -14.15
C ALA A 421 4.14 -1.31 -15.45
N VAL A 422 2.84 -1.62 -15.38
CA VAL A 422 1.90 -1.48 -16.50
C VAL A 422 1.72 -0.02 -16.90
N TYR A 423 1.41 0.88 -15.97
CA TYR A 423 1.15 2.29 -16.27
C TYR A 423 2.39 3.05 -16.76
N LEU A 424 3.59 2.60 -16.37
CA LEU A 424 4.88 3.11 -16.86
C LEU A 424 5.43 2.35 -18.09
N SER A 425 4.63 1.45 -18.68
CA SER A 425 4.91 0.82 -19.98
C SER A 425 4.45 1.72 -21.14
N SER A 426 4.78 1.39 -22.39
CA SER A 426 4.31 2.16 -23.55
C SER A 426 2.78 2.15 -23.71
N GLU A 427 2.13 1.05 -23.30
CA GLU A 427 0.68 0.85 -23.38
C GLU A 427 -0.06 1.38 -22.15
N GLY A 428 0.66 1.88 -21.14
CA GLY A 428 0.10 2.30 -19.86
C GLY A 428 -1.14 3.20 -19.96
N PRO A 429 -1.13 4.27 -20.78
CA PRO A 429 -2.30 5.14 -20.94
C PRO A 429 -3.51 4.41 -21.52
N ARG A 430 -3.30 3.57 -22.52
CA ARG A 430 -4.36 2.77 -23.15
C ARG A 430 -5.00 1.81 -22.14
N LEU A 431 -4.15 1.10 -21.40
CA LEU A 431 -4.57 0.16 -20.36
C LEU A 431 -5.28 0.85 -19.19
N HIS A 432 -4.85 2.06 -18.82
CA HIS A 432 -5.48 2.82 -17.74
C HIS A 432 -6.82 3.44 -18.18
N PHE A 433 -6.82 4.22 -19.26
CA PHE A 433 -7.98 5.00 -19.66
C PHE A 433 -9.01 4.19 -20.44
N GLU A 434 -8.60 3.48 -21.50
CA GLU A 434 -9.55 2.78 -22.39
C GLU A 434 -10.02 1.46 -21.78
N GLU A 435 -9.09 0.61 -21.34
CA GLU A 435 -9.47 -0.69 -20.76
C GLU A 435 -9.91 -0.56 -19.29
N GLY A 436 -9.25 0.30 -18.54
CA GLY A 436 -9.50 0.46 -17.10
C GLY A 436 -10.70 1.36 -16.79
N LEU A 437 -10.68 2.59 -17.29
CA LEU A 437 -11.71 3.60 -17.03
C LEU A 437 -12.84 3.61 -18.06
N GLY A 438 -12.67 2.94 -19.20
CA GLY A 438 -13.67 2.94 -20.27
C GLY A 438 -13.80 4.28 -21.00
N ILE A 439 -12.77 5.13 -20.97
CA ILE A 439 -12.81 6.48 -21.57
C ILE A 439 -11.65 6.69 -22.57
N ALA A 440 -11.89 7.51 -23.59
CA ALA A 440 -10.84 7.96 -24.49
C ALA A 440 -9.88 8.92 -23.78
N TYR A 441 -8.62 8.95 -24.22
CA TYR A 441 -7.60 9.83 -23.64
C TYR A 441 -6.82 10.59 -24.71
N SER A 442 -6.40 11.80 -24.36
CA SER A 442 -5.49 12.62 -25.15
C SER A 442 -4.03 12.38 -24.76
N ARG A 443 -3.08 12.87 -25.58
CA ARG A 443 -1.65 12.87 -25.22
C ARG A 443 -1.39 13.63 -23.91
N HIS A 444 -2.18 14.65 -23.64
CA HIS A 444 -2.05 15.44 -22.42
C HIS A 444 -2.45 14.63 -21.19
N ASP A 445 -3.50 13.81 -21.29
CA ASP A 445 -3.94 12.90 -20.22
C ASP A 445 -2.89 11.81 -19.95
N ALA A 446 -2.33 11.21 -21.01
CA ALA A 446 -1.22 10.26 -20.91
C ALA A 446 -0.01 10.85 -20.15
N ARG A 447 0.35 12.10 -20.42
CA ARG A 447 1.39 12.81 -19.68
C ARG A 447 1.00 13.08 -18.23
N ARG A 448 -0.23 13.49 -17.94
CA ARG A 448 -0.68 13.70 -16.54
C ARG A 448 -0.67 12.41 -15.74
N LEU A 449 -1.00 11.28 -16.36
CA LEU A 449 -0.85 9.95 -15.78
C LEU A 449 0.62 9.66 -15.45
N ALA A 450 1.53 9.86 -16.41
CA ALA A 450 2.97 9.70 -16.19
C ALA A 450 3.47 10.59 -15.04
N ASP A 451 3.16 11.88 -15.07
CA ASP A 451 3.57 12.85 -14.05
C ASP A 451 3.12 12.41 -12.64
N ALA A 452 1.86 11.98 -12.52
CA ALA A 452 1.28 11.56 -11.24
C ALA A 452 1.98 10.32 -10.67
N ILE A 453 2.29 9.35 -11.52
CA ILE A 453 2.93 8.10 -11.11
C ILE A 453 4.40 8.33 -10.79
N ILE A 454 5.13 9.08 -11.64
CA ILE A 454 6.56 9.36 -11.41
C ILE A 454 6.73 10.17 -10.12
N GLU A 455 5.87 11.16 -9.88
CA GLU A 455 5.85 11.92 -8.62
C GLU A 455 5.62 11.02 -7.40
N GLU A 456 4.85 9.95 -7.53
CA GLU A 456 4.63 8.99 -6.44
C GLU A 456 5.86 8.08 -6.22
N VAL A 457 6.46 7.55 -7.28
CA VAL A 457 7.59 6.61 -7.15
C VAL A 457 8.94 7.30 -6.91
N LEU A 458 9.05 8.61 -7.15
CA LEU A 458 10.23 9.42 -6.83
C LEU A 458 10.06 10.31 -5.60
N GLY A 459 8.83 10.59 -5.17
CA GLY A 459 8.50 11.55 -4.10
C GLY A 459 8.65 13.01 -4.53
N VAL A 460 9.74 13.36 -5.22
CA VAL A 460 9.97 14.66 -5.87
C VAL A 460 10.34 14.41 -7.33
N TYR A 461 9.67 15.11 -8.25
CA TYR A 461 9.79 14.88 -9.68
C TYR A 461 9.94 16.19 -10.46
N GLN A 462 10.88 16.21 -11.40
CA GLN A 462 11.03 17.27 -12.39
C GLN A 462 10.55 16.80 -13.76
N PRO A 463 9.51 17.42 -14.36
CA PRO A 463 9.08 17.03 -15.70
C PRO A 463 10.12 17.43 -16.75
N PRO A 464 10.36 16.59 -17.78
CA PRO A 464 11.23 16.95 -18.89
C PRO A 464 10.59 18.04 -19.75
N ASP A 465 11.39 19.03 -20.13
CA ASP A 465 11.00 20.08 -21.08
C ASP A 465 11.30 19.63 -22.52
N VAL A 466 10.54 18.65 -22.99
CA VAL A 466 10.72 18.07 -24.33
C VAL A 466 9.39 17.96 -25.05
N THR A 467 9.44 18.08 -26.38
CA THR A 467 8.35 17.61 -27.23
C THR A 467 8.45 16.08 -27.35
N TYR A 468 7.32 15.40 -27.27
CA TYR A 468 7.26 13.94 -27.36
C TYR A 468 6.08 13.51 -28.21
N GLN A 469 6.23 12.39 -28.92
CA GLN A 469 5.20 11.83 -29.79
C GLN A 469 4.46 10.66 -29.13
N SER A 470 5.09 10.01 -28.14
CA SER A 470 4.54 8.86 -27.43
C SER A 470 4.84 8.90 -25.94
N HIS A 471 4.04 8.16 -25.17
CA HIS A 471 4.25 7.98 -23.74
C HIS A 471 5.63 7.38 -23.42
N LYS A 472 6.09 6.42 -24.24
CA LYS A 472 7.43 5.83 -24.12
C LYS A 472 8.54 6.88 -24.23
N GLN A 473 8.45 7.81 -25.19
CA GLN A 473 9.43 8.88 -25.35
C GLN A 473 9.40 9.85 -24.15
N TYR A 474 8.21 10.18 -23.64
CA TYR A 474 8.07 11.03 -22.46
C TYR A 474 8.74 10.41 -21.24
N LEU A 475 8.47 9.15 -20.95
CA LEU A 475 9.06 8.43 -19.82
C LEU A 475 10.59 8.32 -19.96
N ALA A 476 11.09 8.04 -21.17
CA ALA A 476 12.53 8.02 -21.41
C ALA A 476 13.17 9.38 -21.08
N ALA A 477 12.61 10.48 -21.59
CA ALA A 477 13.10 11.82 -21.29
C ALA A 477 13.03 12.16 -19.80
N ALA A 478 11.95 11.78 -19.12
CA ALA A 478 11.77 12.02 -17.69
C ALA A 478 12.87 11.34 -16.85
N PHE A 479 13.21 10.09 -17.15
CA PHE A 479 14.28 9.36 -16.45
C PHE A 479 15.69 9.67 -16.95
N CYS A 480 15.85 10.41 -18.05
CA CYS A 480 17.13 10.93 -18.51
C CYS A 480 17.56 12.23 -17.81
N LEU A 481 16.65 12.94 -17.14
CA LEU A 481 17.00 14.09 -16.32
C LEU A 481 17.91 13.65 -15.16
N PRO A 482 19.09 14.29 -14.96
CA PRO A 482 20.05 13.85 -13.94
C PRO A 482 19.47 13.75 -12.53
N GLU A 483 18.62 14.71 -12.14
CA GLU A 483 17.99 14.77 -10.82
C GLU A 483 17.02 13.61 -10.60
N ASN A 484 16.21 13.29 -11.61
CA ASN A 484 15.27 12.17 -11.56
C ASN A 484 16.03 10.83 -11.58
N ARG A 485 17.07 10.70 -12.40
CA ARG A 485 17.88 9.48 -12.50
C ARG A 485 18.59 9.16 -11.18
N ALA A 486 19.28 10.14 -10.60
CA ALA A 486 19.97 9.97 -9.33
C ALA A 486 19.01 9.56 -8.20
N ARG A 487 17.82 10.18 -8.17
CA ARG A 487 16.77 9.84 -7.20
C ARG A 487 16.19 8.45 -7.43
N ALA A 488 15.91 8.08 -8.68
CA ALA A 488 15.42 6.75 -9.03
C ALA A 488 16.42 5.65 -8.63
N ASP A 489 17.72 5.86 -8.88
CA ASP A 489 18.77 4.91 -8.48
C ASP A 489 18.88 4.81 -6.95
N GLY A 490 18.91 5.95 -6.25
CA GLY A 490 18.97 5.98 -4.79
C GLY A 490 17.78 5.29 -4.12
N ILE A 491 16.57 5.55 -4.62
CA ILE A 491 15.34 4.90 -4.12
C ILE A 491 15.39 3.40 -4.40
N TYR A 492 15.69 2.97 -5.63
CA TYR A 492 15.80 1.56 -5.97
C TYR A 492 16.73 0.79 -5.02
N LEU A 493 17.93 1.34 -4.75
CA LEU A 493 18.88 0.74 -3.81
C LEU A 493 18.33 0.66 -2.38
N SER A 494 17.64 1.71 -1.90
CA SER A 494 17.01 1.73 -0.57
C SER A 494 15.91 0.66 -0.45
N LEU A 495 15.03 0.55 -1.45
CA LEU A 495 13.92 -0.41 -1.43
C LEU A 495 14.44 -1.86 -1.39
N LEU A 496 15.52 -2.15 -2.11
CA LEU A 496 16.16 -3.48 -2.07
C LEU A 496 16.76 -3.82 -0.69
N GLN A 497 17.26 -2.83 0.04
CA GLN A 497 17.67 -3.02 1.43
C GLN A 497 16.49 -3.31 2.35
N GLU A 498 15.35 -2.65 2.15
CA GLU A 498 14.13 -2.90 2.93
C GLU A 498 13.56 -4.31 2.69
N ILE A 499 13.50 -4.74 1.41
CA ILE A 499 13.15 -6.13 1.04
C ILE A 499 14.07 -7.11 1.75
N GLY A 500 15.39 -6.93 1.64
CA GLY A 500 16.37 -7.79 2.28
C GLY A 500 16.20 -7.83 3.80
N ARG A 501 15.94 -6.67 4.43
CA ARG A 501 15.75 -6.56 5.87
C ARG A 501 14.48 -7.28 6.36
N LEU A 502 13.34 -7.08 5.69
CA LEU A 502 12.09 -7.75 6.05
C LEU A 502 12.22 -9.27 5.87
N TRP A 503 12.65 -9.72 4.68
CA TRP A 503 12.77 -11.15 4.40
C TRP A 503 13.82 -11.83 5.27
N GLY A 504 14.97 -11.20 5.50
CA GLY A 504 15.98 -11.72 6.44
C GLY A 504 15.48 -11.86 7.87
N THR A 505 14.56 -11.00 8.31
CA THR A 505 13.88 -11.12 9.61
C THR A 505 12.96 -12.33 9.63
N LEU A 506 12.13 -12.50 8.59
CA LEU A 506 11.21 -13.62 8.44
C LEU A 506 11.95 -14.98 8.39
N LEU A 507 13.01 -15.08 7.60
CA LEU A 507 13.85 -16.29 7.52
C LEU A 507 14.50 -16.67 8.86
N ALA A 508 14.88 -15.68 9.68
CA ALA A 508 15.55 -15.93 10.95
C ALA A 508 14.62 -16.50 12.02
N VAL A 509 13.34 -16.15 12.00
CA VAL A 509 12.29 -16.78 12.82
C VAL A 509 11.75 -18.07 12.19
N ARG A 510 12.34 -18.52 11.07
CA ARG A 510 11.90 -19.68 10.28
C ARG A 510 10.50 -19.52 9.67
N GLY A 511 10.03 -18.28 9.55
CA GLY A 511 8.77 -17.99 8.88
C GLY A 511 8.91 -17.89 7.36
N HIS A 512 7.77 -17.86 6.68
CA HIS A 512 7.66 -17.63 5.25
C HIS A 512 6.26 -17.11 4.91
N SER A 513 6.06 -16.58 3.69
CA SER A 513 4.74 -16.16 3.18
C SER A 513 4.21 -17.02 2.04
N ARG A 514 4.93 -18.09 1.66
CA ARG A 514 4.67 -18.88 0.44
C ARG A 514 4.60 -18.02 -0.83
N GLY A 515 5.26 -16.86 -0.80
CA GLY A 515 5.25 -15.88 -1.86
C GLY A 515 4.28 -14.72 -1.68
N GLU A 516 3.14 -14.92 -1.02
CA GLU A 516 1.98 -13.99 -1.10
C GLU A 516 2.29 -12.56 -0.65
N SER A 517 3.13 -12.40 0.39
CA SER A 517 3.56 -11.08 0.83
C SER A 517 4.48 -10.37 -0.16
N PHE A 518 5.13 -11.10 -1.06
CA PHE A 518 6.12 -10.60 -2.00
C PHE A 518 5.66 -10.61 -3.46
N VAL A 519 4.42 -11.04 -3.75
CA VAL A 519 3.85 -10.96 -5.10
C VAL A 519 3.66 -9.48 -5.46
N ALA A 520 4.04 -9.07 -6.68
CA ALA A 520 3.99 -7.68 -7.12
C ALA A 520 2.61 -6.98 -6.95
N ARG A 521 1.51 -7.75 -7.01
CA ARG A 521 0.15 -7.23 -6.76
C ARG A 521 -0.09 -6.87 -5.29
N ASN A 522 0.68 -7.43 -4.36
CA ASN A 522 0.55 -7.26 -2.91
C ASN A 522 1.65 -6.36 -2.31
N VAL A 523 2.50 -5.82 -3.18
CA VAL A 523 3.58 -4.91 -2.83
C VAL A 523 3.28 -3.54 -3.44
N GLY A 524 3.23 -2.51 -2.61
CA GLY A 524 2.97 -1.13 -3.02
C GLY A 524 4.18 -0.22 -2.83
N LEU A 525 4.22 0.88 -3.59
CA LEU A 525 5.12 2.01 -3.32
C LEU A 525 4.31 3.19 -2.82
N LYS A 526 4.86 3.93 -1.87
CA LYS A 526 4.22 5.16 -1.40
C LYS A 526 5.25 6.23 -1.16
N SER A 527 5.00 7.42 -1.72
CA SER A 527 5.71 8.62 -1.32
C SER A 527 5.16 9.11 0.02
N PHE A 528 6.05 9.46 0.93
CA PHE A 528 5.67 9.90 2.27
C PHE A 528 6.57 11.04 2.74
N TRP A 529 6.03 11.89 3.61
CA TRP A 529 6.73 12.99 4.25
C TRP A 529 7.30 12.51 5.58
N ASP A 530 8.62 12.50 5.72
CA ASP A 530 9.29 12.08 6.93
C ASP A 530 10.61 12.81 7.12
N ALA A 531 10.91 13.16 8.37
CA ALA A 531 12.04 13.99 8.76
C ALA A 531 12.23 15.24 7.89
N GLY A 532 11.12 15.94 7.57
CA GLY A 532 11.15 17.19 6.83
C GLY A 532 11.48 17.07 5.33
N GLN A 533 11.32 15.88 4.75
CA GLN A 533 11.56 15.59 3.33
C GLN A 533 10.63 14.52 2.75
N TRP A 534 10.41 14.58 1.43
CA TRP A 534 9.70 13.54 0.69
C TRP A 534 10.62 12.34 0.42
N GLN A 535 10.17 11.17 0.88
CA GLN A 535 10.82 9.88 0.71
C GLN A 535 9.86 8.90 0.01
N VAL A 536 10.36 7.71 -0.35
CA VAL A 536 9.56 6.64 -0.94
C VAL A 536 9.85 5.36 -0.19
N LYS A 537 8.80 4.65 0.24
CA LYS A 537 8.90 3.36 0.92
C LYS A 537 8.17 2.28 0.13
N ILE A 538 8.62 1.04 0.35
CA ILE A 538 7.90 -0.16 -0.07
C ILE A 538 6.95 -0.59 1.05
N ILE A 539 5.81 -1.14 0.69
CA ILE A 539 4.78 -1.62 1.62
C ILE A 539 4.34 -3.02 1.18
N PHE A 540 4.41 -4.00 2.08
CA PHE A 540 3.87 -5.35 1.87
C PHE A 540 2.50 -5.42 2.54
N MET A 541 1.44 -5.79 1.81
CA MET A 541 0.05 -5.56 2.27
C MET A 541 -0.77 -6.83 2.50
N ASP A 542 -0.30 -7.98 2.03
CA ASP A 542 -1.04 -9.24 2.09
C ASP A 542 -0.23 -10.30 2.82
N HIS A 543 -0.78 -10.78 3.94
CA HIS A 543 -0.10 -11.69 4.86
C HIS A 543 -0.92 -12.94 5.17
N ASP A 544 -1.87 -13.27 4.30
CA ASP A 544 -2.81 -14.38 4.47
C ASP A 544 -2.18 -15.78 4.40
N ALA A 545 -0.95 -15.88 3.87
CA ALA A 545 -0.15 -17.09 3.84
C ALA A 545 1.15 -16.99 4.68
N VAL A 546 1.26 -15.98 5.55
CA VAL A 546 2.39 -15.85 6.47
C VAL A 546 2.29 -16.89 7.58
N VAL A 547 3.32 -17.74 7.66
CA VAL A 547 3.50 -18.72 8.72
C VAL A 547 4.73 -18.32 9.53
N ILE A 548 4.55 -18.16 10.83
CA ILE A 548 5.62 -17.94 11.81
C ILE A 548 5.41 -19.00 12.91
N PRO A 549 6.44 -19.79 13.26
CA PRO A 549 6.34 -20.72 14.38
C PRO A 549 5.96 -19.97 15.67
N GLY A 550 4.95 -20.47 16.37
CA GLY A 550 4.45 -19.88 17.60
C GLY A 550 4.87 -20.65 18.86
N PRO A 551 4.27 -20.31 20.02
CA PRO A 551 4.56 -20.97 21.29
C PRO A 551 4.15 -22.46 21.36
N GLN A 552 3.39 -22.94 20.38
CA GLN A 552 2.94 -24.33 20.29
C GLN A 552 3.86 -25.18 19.40
N ASP A 553 4.74 -24.54 18.63
CA ASP A 553 5.62 -25.19 17.66
C ASP A 553 6.98 -25.48 18.32
N ARG A 554 7.10 -26.66 18.93
CA ARG A 554 8.32 -27.10 19.64
C ARG A 554 9.52 -27.31 18.71
N GLU A 555 9.25 -27.60 17.44
CA GLU A 555 10.24 -28.02 16.44
C GLU A 555 10.17 -27.15 15.19
N PHE A 556 11.28 -27.09 14.45
CA PHE A 556 11.32 -26.43 13.15
C PHE A 556 10.97 -27.42 12.05
N TYR A 557 9.77 -27.34 11.48
CA TYR A 557 9.33 -28.17 10.35
C TYR A 557 10.01 -27.75 9.03
N ALA A 558 11.28 -28.16 8.86
CA ALA A 558 12.15 -27.68 7.81
C ALA A 558 11.64 -27.93 6.38
N HIS A 559 10.96 -29.05 6.14
CA HIS A 559 10.47 -29.42 4.81
C HIS A 559 9.52 -28.36 4.25
N ASP A 560 8.45 -28.08 4.97
CA ASP A 560 7.41 -27.14 4.55
C ASP A 560 7.91 -25.71 4.56
N ALA A 561 8.72 -25.37 5.56
CA ALA A 561 9.26 -24.03 5.69
C ALA A 561 10.21 -23.68 4.54
N LEU A 562 11.14 -24.57 4.16
CA LEU A 562 12.08 -24.32 3.06
C LEU A 562 11.36 -24.22 1.72
N HIS A 563 10.29 -24.98 1.51
CA HIS A 563 9.45 -24.83 0.35
C HIS A 563 8.80 -23.44 0.30
N GLY A 564 8.18 -22.99 1.40
CA GLY A 564 7.60 -21.66 1.51
C GLY A 564 8.62 -20.53 1.32
N MET A 565 9.81 -20.66 1.91
CA MET A 565 10.93 -19.72 1.76
C MET A 565 11.46 -19.66 0.31
N THR A 566 11.45 -20.79 -0.40
CA THR A 566 11.83 -20.86 -1.82
C THR A 566 10.79 -20.17 -2.71
N LEU A 567 9.51 -20.25 -2.36
CA LEU A 567 8.46 -19.48 -3.03
C LEU A 567 8.63 -17.98 -2.76
N ASP A 568 8.89 -17.57 -1.52
CA ASP A 568 9.21 -16.17 -1.19
C ASP A 568 10.39 -15.67 -2.05
N GLU A 569 11.50 -16.41 -2.11
CA GLU A 569 12.66 -16.09 -2.95
C GLU A 569 12.24 -15.89 -4.42
N THR A 570 11.38 -16.77 -4.94
CA THR A 570 10.91 -16.73 -6.33
C THR A 570 10.09 -15.48 -6.62
N TYR A 571 9.21 -15.06 -5.72
CA TYR A 571 8.44 -13.83 -5.91
C TYR A 571 9.24 -12.56 -5.62
N ILE A 572 10.30 -12.63 -4.82
CA ILE A 572 11.21 -11.49 -4.61
C ILE A 572 12.10 -11.28 -5.84
N TRP A 573 12.84 -12.30 -6.25
CA TRP A 573 13.91 -12.17 -7.25
C TRP A 573 13.47 -12.54 -8.67
N GLY A 574 12.38 -13.30 -8.82
CA GLY A 574 11.93 -13.88 -10.09
C GLY A 574 12.74 -15.13 -10.47
N ARG A 575 12.33 -15.81 -11.56
CA ARG A 575 13.17 -16.80 -12.25
C ARG A 575 13.09 -16.59 -13.75
N SER A 576 14.21 -16.82 -14.44
CA SER A 576 14.29 -16.75 -15.91
C SER A 576 13.21 -17.62 -16.56
N GLY A 577 12.44 -17.04 -17.49
CA GLY A 577 11.37 -17.74 -18.22
C GLY A 577 10.07 -17.98 -17.43
N SER A 578 9.91 -17.36 -16.25
CA SER A 578 8.72 -17.52 -15.39
C SER A 578 8.16 -16.15 -14.93
N THR A 579 7.69 -16.06 -13.69
CA THR A 579 7.17 -14.86 -13.04
C THR A 579 8.28 -13.82 -12.82
N LEU A 580 7.98 -12.57 -13.21
CA LEU A 580 8.80 -11.41 -12.85
C LEU A 580 8.66 -11.15 -11.35
N GLY A 581 9.76 -11.24 -10.60
CA GLY A 581 9.75 -10.96 -9.17
C GLY A 581 9.59 -9.46 -8.87
N THR A 582 9.30 -9.15 -7.61
CA THR A 582 9.21 -7.77 -7.08
C THR A 582 10.41 -6.91 -7.48
N VAL A 583 11.63 -7.46 -7.39
CA VAL A 583 12.85 -6.74 -7.79
C VAL A 583 12.90 -6.48 -9.29
N GLY A 584 12.40 -7.40 -10.11
CA GLY A 584 12.25 -7.21 -11.55
C GLY A 584 11.25 -6.09 -11.89
N HIS A 585 10.12 -6.03 -11.20
CA HIS A 585 9.16 -4.93 -11.34
C HIS A 585 9.78 -3.58 -10.95
N LEU A 586 10.47 -3.51 -9.81
CA LEU A 586 11.16 -2.30 -9.38
C LEU A 586 12.20 -1.85 -10.42
N ARG A 587 12.97 -2.78 -10.97
CA ARG A 587 13.94 -2.49 -12.04
C ARG A 587 13.27 -1.87 -13.26
N GLY A 588 12.09 -2.37 -13.66
CA GLY A 588 11.30 -1.83 -14.76
C GLY A 588 10.76 -0.43 -14.46
N ILE A 589 10.17 -0.23 -13.28
CA ILE A 589 9.60 1.04 -12.80
C ILE A 589 10.67 2.13 -12.76
N TYR A 590 11.82 1.85 -12.15
CA TYR A 590 12.92 2.79 -12.00
C TYR A 590 13.86 2.84 -13.19
N ARG A 591 13.69 1.98 -14.21
CA ARG A 591 14.54 1.89 -15.41
C ARG A 591 16.02 1.76 -15.06
N THR A 592 16.31 0.89 -14.10
CA THR A 592 17.62 0.76 -13.47
C THR A 592 18.65 0.14 -14.42
N SER A 593 19.87 0.71 -14.45
CA SER A 593 21.00 0.15 -15.21
C SER A 593 21.48 -1.18 -14.60
N ASP A 594 22.23 -1.98 -15.36
CA ASP A 594 22.80 -3.23 -14.85
C ASP A 594 23.73 -2.99 -13.64
N SER A 595 24.52 -1.92 -13.66
CA SER A 595 25.42 -1.58 -12.56
C SER A 595 24.65 -1.34 -11.25
N VAL A 596 23.61 -0.50 -11.30
CA VAL A 596 22.78 -0.20 -10.11
C VAL A 596 21.97 -1.42 -9.70
N TYR A 597 21.52 -2.26 -10.65
CA TYR A 597 20.87 -3.53 -10.36
C TYR A 597 21.78 -4.48 -9.56
N GLN A 598 23.03 -4.69 -10.00
CA GLN A 598 24.00 -5.52 -9.30
C GLN A 598 24.38 -4.96 -7.93
N GLN A 599 24.56 -3.64 -7.83
CA GLN A 599 24.77 -2.96 -6.56
C GLN A 599 23.60 -3.19 -5.60
N GLY A 600 22.36 -3.08 -6.10
CA GLY A 600 21.14 -3.32 -5.32
C GLY A 600 21.07 -4.75 -4.80
N GLN A 601 21.34 -5.76 -5.64
CA GLN A 601 21.38 -7.17 -5.21
C GLN A 601 22.42 -7.39 -4.10
N LYS A 602 23.61 -6.79 -4.21
CA LYS A 602 24.64 -6.85 -3.18
C LYS A 602 24.17 -6.22 -1.86
N LEU A 603 23.55 -5.04 -1.93
CA LEU A 603 23.01 -4.35 -0.75
C LEU A 603 21.88 -5.13 -0.08
N ALA A 604 20.98 -5.73 -0.87
CA ALA A 604 19.91 -6.56 -0.33
C ALA A 604 20.46 -7.80 0.37
N ARG A 605 21.46 -8.49 -0.21
CA ARG A 605 22.14 -9.64 0.40
C ARG A 605 22.81 -9.25 1.73
N ILE A 606 23.44 -8.08 1.80
CA ILE A 606 24.00 -7.51 3.05
C ILE A 606 22.91 -7.27 4.08
N ALA A 607 21.84 -6.57 3.69
CA ALA A 607 20.72 -6.24 4.57
C ALA A 607 20.03 -7.49 5.12
N LEU A 608 19.85 -8.50 4.26
CA LEU A 608 19.30 -9.81 4.58
C LEU A 608 20.16 -10.54 5.60
N LYS A 609 21.47 -10.68 5.37
CA LYS A 609 22.38 -11.31 6.35
C LYS A 609 22.36 -10.58 7.69
N LYS A 610 22.42 -9.24 7.67
CA LYS A 610 22.39 -8.41 8.87
C LYS A 610 21.10 -8.59 9.65
N ALA A 611 19.95 -8.54 8.99
CA ALA A 611 18.65 -8.75 9.61
C ALA A 611 18.51 -10.16 10.17
N TYR A 612 18.96 -11.17 9.42
CA TYR A 612 18.93 -12.57 9.85
C TYR A 612 19.70 -12.77 11.15
N LYS A 613 20.96 -12.33 11.20
CA LYS A 613 21.81 -12.46 12.40
C LYS A 613 21.33 -11.62 13.57
N LYS A 614 20.87 -10.40 13.31
CA LYS A 614 20.31 -9.53 14.36
C LYS A 614 19.06 -10.16 14.99
N THR A 615 18.19 -10.76 14.17
CA THR A 615 16.98 -11.44 14.63
C THR A 615 17.32 -12.67 15.47
N GLN A 616 18.22 -13.54 15.01
CA GLN A 616 18.69 -14.71 15.80
C GLN A 616 19.29 -14.30 17.15
N HIS A 617 20.10 -13.23 17.17
CA HIS A 617 20.65 -12.71 18.42
C HIS A 617 19.57 -12.12 19.33
N LYS A 618 18.55 -11.45 18.78
CA LYS A 618 17.44 -10.89 19.55
C LYS A 618 16.52 -11.98 20.10
N LEU A 619 16.26 -13.05 19.35
CA LEU A 619 15.50 -14.22 19.83
C LEU A 619 16.17 -14.84 21.08
N SER A 620 17.50 -14.88 21.11
CA SER A 620 18.23 -15.41 22.25
C SER A 620 18.44 -14.41 23.39
N SER A 621 18.23 -13.10 23.20
CA SER A 621 18.56 -12.09 24.22
C SER A 621 17.41 -11.20 24.69
N ASP A 622 16.35 -10.99 23.90
CA ASP A 622 15.18 -10.20 24.29
C ASP A 622 14.06 -11.13 24.79
N PRO A 623 13.72 -11.11 26.09
CA PRO A 623 12.68 -11.98 26.65
C PRO A 623 11.30 -11.79 26.01
N ARG A 624 10.99 -10.58 25.52
CA ARG A 624 9.69 -10.30 24.89
C ARG A 624 9.59 -10.98 23.54
N LEU A 625 10.68 -10.98 22.77
CA LEU A 625 10.72 -11.67 21.48
C LEU A 625 10.72 -13.18 21.69
N ARG A 626 11.49 -13.68 22.66
CA ARG A 626 11.54 -15.11 23.00
C ARG A 626 10.16 -15.65 23.42
N ALA A 627 9.36 -14.87 24.14
CA ALA A 627 8.03 -15.26 24.59
C ALA A 627 7.01 -15.52 23.46
N LEU A 628 7.33 -15.13 22.22
CA LEU A 628 6.50 -15.44 21.06
C LEU A 628 6.72 -16.87 20.52
N PHE A 629 7.73 -17.58 21.01
CA PHE A 629 8.15 -18.89 20.50
C PHE A 629 8.25 -19.91 21.63
N ASP A 630 8.20 -21.20 21.27
CA ASP A 630 8.53 -22.28 22.20
C ASP A 630 10.02 -22.22 22.59
N GLN A 631 10.34 -22.56 23.84
CA GLN A 631 11.71 -22.51 24.33
C GLN A 631 12.64 -23.51 23.60
N ILE A 632 12.16 -24.73 23.35
CA ILE A 632 12.93 -25.77 22.66
C ILE A 632 13.21 -25.34 21.23
N PHE A 633 12.23 -24.75 20.56
CA PHE A 633 12.41 -24.18 19.22
C PHE A 633 13.57 -23.16 19.21
N VAL A 634 13.56 -22.19 20.13
CA VAL A 634 14.60 -21.15 20.21
C VAL A 634 15.98 -21.74 20.48
N GLU A 635 16.09 -22.70 21.40
CA GLU A 635 17.35 -23.38 21.72
C GLU A 635 17.93 -24.16 20.53
N ARG A 636 17.05 -24.75 19.71
CA ARG A 636 17.40 -25.57 18.55
C ARG A 636 17.68 -24.77 17.27
N LEU A 637 17.32 -23.48 17.19
CA LEU A 637 17.52 -22.64 15.99
C LEU A 637 18.96 -22.62 15.47
N LEU A 638 19.95 -22.60 16.37
CA LEU A 638 21.38 -22.56 16.02
C LEU A 638 21.94 -23.92 15.60
N ASP A 639 21.30 -25.01 16.03
CA ASP A 639 21.67 -26.35 15.61
C ASP A 639 21.37 -26.53 14.11
N TRP A 640 20.24 -26.02 13.62
CA TRP A 640 19.91 -25.96 12.19
C TRP A 640 21.00 -25.24 11.39
N ASP A 641 21.37 -24.01 11.78
CA ASP A 641 22.44 -23.24 11.10
C ASP A 641 23.77 -24.01 11.07
N THR A 642 24.05 -24.75 12.15
CA THR A 642 25.26 -25.58 12.27
C THR A 642 25.22 -26.80 11.35
N LEU A 643 24.05 -27.46 11.24
CA LEU A 643 23.84 -28.59 10.33
C LEU A 643 23.97 -28.16 8.87
N VAL A 644 23.25 -27.12 8.47
CA VAL A 644 23.31 -26.57 7.10
C VAL A 644 24.74 -26.16 6.73
N ARG A 645 25.41 -25.41 7.60
CA ARG A 645 26.82 -25.00 7.36
C ARG A 645 27.74 -26.21 7.20
N GLY A 646 27.60 -27.22 8.05
CA GLY A 646 28.42 -28.41 7.99
C GLY A 646 28.19 -29.20 6.69
N TYR A 647 26.92 -29.34 6.30
CA TYR A 647 26.53 -30.02 5.07
C TYR A 647 27.09 -29.32 3.83
N LEU A 648 26.93 -27.99 3.73
CA LEU A 648 27.38 -27.20 2.57
C LEU A 648 28.91 -27.19 2.38
N ARG A 649 29.69 -27.49 3.42
CA ARG A 649 31.16 -27.57 3.34
C ARG A 649 31.66 -28.90 2.80
N ILE A 650 30.82 -29.93 2.74
CA ILE A 650 31.22 -31.28 2.39
C ILE A 650 30.78 -31.59 0.97
N LYS A 651 31.68 -32.20 0.19
CA LYS A 651 31.34 -32.68 -1.15
C LYS A 651 30.26 -33.77 -1.07
N PRO A 652 29.15 -33.66 -1.82
CA PRO A 652 28.09 -34.67 -1.85
C PRO A 652 28.63 -36.06 -2.21
N ASN A 653 27.97 -37.11 -1.73
CA ASN A 653 28.23 -38.51 -2.10
C ASN A 653 29.67 -38.99 -1.87
N THR A 654 30.35 -38.44 -0.85
CA THR A 654 31.69 -38.87 -0.43
C THR A 654 31.64 -39.65 0.88
N ALA A 655 32.67 -40.47 1.15
CA ALA A 655 32.85 -41.12 2.46
C ALA A 655 32.83 -40.09 3.61
N ALA A 656 33.44 -38.92 3.39
CA ALA A 656 33.42 -37.80 4.32
C ALA A 656 32.01 -37.26 4.61
N SER A 657 31.10 -37.27 3.63
CA SER A 657 29.69 -36.90 3.83
C SER A 657 28.98 -37.90 4.74
N SER A 658 29.17 -39.20 4.51
CA SER A 658 28.57 -40.27 5.33
C SER A 658 29.11 -40.24 6.76
N GLU A 659 30.42 -40.07 6.93
CA GLU A 659 31.07 -39.94 8.24
C GLU A 659 30.56 -38.70 9.00
N TRP A 660 30.44 -37.56 8.32
CA TRP A 660 29.91 -36.35 8.93
C TRP A 660 28.45 -36.51 9.35
N LYS A 661 27.60 -37.11 8.50
CA LYS A 661 26.19 -37.40 8.84
C LYS A 661 26.10 -38.28 10.07
N HIS A 662 26.90 -39.36 10.12
CA HIS A 662 26.94 -40.25 11.28
C HIS A 662 27.39 -39.52 12.56
N LYS A 663 28.46 -38.71 12.47
CA LYS A 663 28.96 -37.92 13.60
C LYS A 663 27.93 -36.90 14.09
N LYS A 664 27.25 -36.19 13.17
CA LYS A 664 26.22 -35.20 13.52
C LYS A 664 24.96 -35.83 14.06
N ARG A 665 24.53 -36.98 13.54
CA ARG A 665 23.43 -37.77 14.11
C ARG A 665 23.74 -38.13 15.56
N LYS A 666 24.92 -38.69 15.83
CA LYS A 666 25.35 -39.02 17.20
C LYS A 666 25.33 -37.81 18.13
N MET A 667 25.87 -36.67 17.69
CA MET A 667 25.88 -35.42 18.45
C MET A 667 24.47 -34.89 18.74
N MET A 668 23.59 -34.86 17.73
CA MET A 668 22.20 -34.38 17.88
C MET A 668 21.40 -35.26 18.84
N LEU A 669 21.53 -36.59 18.73
CA LEU A 669 20.84 -37.54 19.61
C LEU A 669 21.39 -37.51 21.05
N ALA A 670 22.71 -37.55 21.22
CA ALA A 670 23.33 -37.74 22.54
C ALA A 670 23.49 -36.42 23.33
N GLU A 671 23.78 -35.30 22.67
CA GLU A 671 24.13 -34.03 23.34
C GLU A 671 23.00 -33.01 23.29
N LYS A 672 22.06 -33.15 22.35
CA LYS A 672 21.01 -32.15 22.08
C LYS A 672 19.59 -32.68 22.22
N ALA A 673 19.46 -33.95 22.64
CA ALA A 673 18.19 -34.63 22.90
C ALA A 673 17.21 -34.55 21.71
N TYR A 674 17.71 -34.66 20.48
CA TYR A 674 16.86 -34.87 19.30
C TYR A 674 16.41 -36.33 19.24
N GLU A 675 15.26 -36.57 18.62
CA GLU A 675 14.82 -37.89 18.21
C GLU A 675 15.41 -38.29 16.85
N GLY A 676 15.48 -39.60 16.58
CA GLY A 676 16.05 -40.14 15.34
C GLY A 676 15.38 -39.58 14.09
N TYR A 677 14.05 -39.54 14.09
CA TYR A 677 13.27 -39.08 12.95
C TYR A 677 13.44 -37.57 12.71
N GLU A 678 13.65 -36.75 13.75
CA GLU A 678 13.85 -35.30 13.61
C GLU A 678 15.13 -34.99 12.82
N PHE A 679 16.23 -35.69 13.15
CA PHE A 679 17.48 -35.55 12.42
C PHE A 679 17.35 -36.02 10.97
N ASP A 680 16.71 -37.17 10.77
CA ASP A 680 16.54 -37.75 9.43
C ASP A 680 15.68 -36.81 8.56
N ALA A 681 14.61 -36.22 9.11
CA ALA A 681 13.78 -35.20 8.44
C ALA A 681 14.56 -33.91 8.12
N TYR A 682 15.44 -33.44 9.01
CA TYR A 682 16.29 -32.29 8.72
C TYR A 682 17.27 -32.57 7.58
N MET A 683 17.88 -33.75 7.57
CA MET A 683 18.81 -34.15 6.51
C MET A 683 18.11 -34.26 5.16
N GLU A 684 16.92 -34.87 5.12
CA GLU A 684 16.09 -34.93 3.93
C GLU A 684 15.71 -33.52 3.43
N ALA A 685 15.26 -32.64 4.32
CA ALA A 685 14.91 -31.26 3.97
C ALA A 685 16.12 -30.49 3.40
N ILE A 686 17.31 -30.67 3.97
CA ILE A 686 18.56 -30.07 3.48
C ILE A 686 18.91 -30.59 2.08
N GLU A 687 18.78 -31.89 1.84
CA GLU A 687 19.10 -32.51 0.56
C GLU A 687 18.13 -32.07 -0.55
N ASN A 688 16.83 -32.10 -0.25
CA ASN A 688 15.78 -31.69 -1.19
C ASN A 688 15.84 -30.20 -1.54
N ASN A 689 16.39 -29.37 -0.65
CA ASN A 689 16.49 -27.91 -0.83
C ASN A 689 17.93 -27.41 -0.97
N ARG A 690 18.88 -28.28 -1.37
CA ARG A 690 20.30 -27.97 -1.47
C ARG A 690 20.58 -26.69 -2.27
N ALA A 691 19.92 -26.51 -3.42
CA ALA A 691 20.14 -25.35 -4.28
C ALA A 691 19.75 -24.02 -3.60
N PHE A 692 18.64 -24.00 -2.84
CA PHE A 692 18.24 -22.83 -2.05
C PHE A 692 19.27 -22.52 -0.97
N LEU A 693 19.71 -23.55 -0.23
CA LEU A 693 20.68 -23.41 0.84
C LEU A 693 22.07 -22.97 0.34
N GLU A 694 22.51 -23.44 -0.83
CA GLU A 694 23.76 -23.02 -1.46
C GLU A 694 23.75 -21.52 -1.83
N ARG A 695 22.67 -21.03 -2.45
CA ARG A 695 22.50 -19.58 -2.75
C ARG A 695 22.55 -18.73 -1.48
N HIS A 696 22.02 -19.27 -0.39
CA HIS A 696 21.91 -18.61 0.91
C HIS A 696 23.00 -19.00 1.92
N SER A 697 24.06 -19.69 1.48
CA SER A 697 25.18 -20.15 2.31
C SER A 697 25.77 -19.05 3.21
N PHE A 698 25.84 -17.83 2.69
CA PHE A 698 26.34 -16.64 3.38
C PHE A 698 25.59 -16.28 4.67
N LEU A 699 24.35 -16.73 4.83
CA LEU A 699 23.59 -16.57 6.07
C LEU A 699 24.16 -17.42 7.20
N PHE A 700 24.79 -18.54 6.86
CA PHE A 700 25.28 -19.49 7.84
C PHE A 700 26.74 -19.26 8.17
N ASP A 701 27.51 -18.49 7.41
CA ASP A 701 28.95 -18.31 7.67
C ASP A 701 29.26 -17.52 8.95
N VAL A 702 30.27 -18.00 9.70
CA VAL A 702 30.82 -17.38 10.94
C VAL A 702 31.82 -16.27 10.63
N GLY A 703 32.30 -16.17 9.39
CA GLY A 703 33.32 -15.20 8.98
C GLY A 703 32.83 -13.75 9.16
N SER A 704 33.68 -12.94 9.80
CA SER A 704 33.55 -11.49 9.90
C SER A 704 33.39 -10.85 8.51
N GLU A 705 32.80 -9.66 8.47
CA GLU A 705 32.23 -8.88 7.36
C GLU A 705 33.06 -8.67 6.06
N LYS A 706 34.12 -9.44 5.80
CA LYS A 706 34.78 -9.50 4.50
C LYS A 706 33.92 -10.30 3.51
N LEU A 707 32.91 -9.64 2.94
CA LEU A 707 32.21 -10.16 1.76
C LEU A 707 33.21 -10.32 0.62
N ALA A 708 33.53 -11.58 0.31
CA ALA A 708 34.25 -11.96 -0.89
C ALA A 708 33.52 -11.40 -2.13
N SER A 709 34.28 -10.77 -3.02
CA SER A 709 33.83 -10.38 -4.35
C SER A 709 33.33 -11.63 -5.09
N PRO A 710 32.13 -11.61 -5.70
CA PRO A 710 31.68 -12.73 -6.51
C PRO A 710 32.38 -12.67 -7.86
N GLU A 711 33.33 -13.57 -8.09
CA GLU A 711 33.74 -13.92 -9.45
C GLU A 711 32.71 -14.89 -10.04
N HIS A 712 32.16 -14.48 -11.19
CA HIS A 712 31.41 -15.19 -12.22
C HIS A 712 30.48 -16.36 -11.82
N GLY A 713 29.17 -16.07 -11.91
CA GLY A 713 28.08 -17.02 -12.16
C GLY A 713 27.12 -16.44 -13.19
#